data_AF-A0A6C0JWW1-F1
#
_entry.id   AF-A0A6C0JWW1-F1
#
_cell.length_a   1.000
_cell.length_b   1.000
_cell.length_c   1.000
_cell.angle_alpha   90.00
_cell.angle_beta   90.00
_cell.angle_gamma   90.00
#
_symmetry.space_group_name_H-M   'P 1'
#
loop_
_entity.id
_entity.type
_entity.pdbx_description
1 polymer ?
#
loop_
_entity_poly.entity_id
_entity_poly.type
_entity_poly.pdbx_seq_one_letter_code
_entity_poly.pdbx_strand_id
1 'polypeptide(L)'
;MDLTQSKLSRSEWNSIEICVPEDELFILKMINEGSINVNIKSNRHLSIIQFMKLEKTASNETCIYEKYFQKIIEGMVGKYITQTSITPFTVPITSTKDSKALKRGDSIRIENMDITTSRVKIFEYTLLDFCERLLEKLVLLEPTYKIPKKEKSQKKSSEPGGVGTTSNEIVGDKPFVYYLYSLIQFQTISIEHISPFVVQFVKSVVDYAKTKTTISDMVHNAYQIIEQNPYLLKYEDLSLYSHQKELFSIFNRNKNPKLVLYMAPTGTGKTMSPIGISNSHRIIFVCVARHVGLALAKSAISVEKKIAFAFGCETASDIRLHYFAATDYTINKRSGGIGKVDNSIGDKVEIMICDVKSYLVAMQYMLAFNNESNIITYWDEPTITMDYETHELHEQIHKNWAENKISKLVLSCATLPKEHEMTSTIMDFRSKFEDADIFTIQSYDCKKSVSLLGKDGKPALPHLLFSQYDKLQECARHCSENKSLLRYFDLKEIIRFIEYANQNEGVIEGVYKMEYYFDDDIRKVSMNGLKVYYLDLLSKIYPGAWPAMYECLTKSEPTKSNSTSLRSIRSEESVRPIGQTIFRQSSLNASPVPKVSAAQAGILLTTTDAHTLTDGPTIYLAEDIQKVGAFLIHQTKIPDRIFTTMLEKIERNNQYQKKLDVMEKLLEDKLGKDMDKTKKMERENFSSEVKTLKKEVEQLRNQIQVVSMEKAYLPNTQQHQHLWLPNGMEPVKNAFIPDIEEQTVKEIMMLDVDTNKKLLLILGIGTFDVSNPPQYMEVMKRLAMNQKLFIIIASSDYIYGTNYQFCHGFIGRDLQNMTQQKIIQAMGRIGRNKIQQDYTVRFRDDDIMASIFLPPSQNREAEIMCQLFSS
;
A
#
# COMPACT_ATOMS: atom_id res chain seq x y z
N MET A 1 0.44 -21.37 -9.30
CA MET A 1 1.34 -20.87 -8.22
C MET A 1 2.20 -22.04 -7.73
N ASP A 2 3.39 -21.78 -7.17
CA ASP A 2 4.15 -22.82 -6.47
C ASP A 2 3.56 -23.05 -5.06
N LEU A 3 2.59 -23.96 -4.97
CA LEU A 3 2.01 -24.46 -3.73
C LEU A 3 2.76 -25.69 -3.22
N THR A 4 3.94 -26.01 -3.77
CA THR A 4 4.68 -27.20 -3.35
C THR A 4 5.07 -27.08 -1.88
N GLN A 5 4.84 -28.16 -1.13
CA GLN A 5 5.09 -28.24 0.31
C GLN A 5 6.35 -29.07 0.54
N SER A 6 7.50 -28.44 0.26
CA SER A 6 8.84 -29.00 0.37
C SER A 6 9.65 -28.32 1.48
N LYS A 7 10.72 -28.99 1.92
CA LYS A 7 11.62 -28.49 2.97
C LYS A 7 12.33 -27.21 2.53
N LEU A 8 12.71 -26.38 3.51
CA LEU A 8 13.44 -25.13 3.27
C LEU A 8 14.78 -25.40 2.59
N SER A 9 15.06 -24.61 1.56
CA SER A 9 16.36 -24.53 0.92
C SER A 9 17.35 -23.71 1.75
N ARG A 10 18.65 -23.87 1.45
CA ARG A 10 19.71 -23.12 2.13
C ARG A 10 19.62 -21.61 1.86
N SER A 11 19.22 -21.20 0.66
CA SER A 11 19.04 -19.79 0.31
C SER A 11 17.90 -19.15 1.10
N GLU A 12 16.78 -19.86 1.25
CA GLU A 12 15.66 -19.41 2.08
C GLU A 12 16.09 -19.25 3.54
N TRP A 13 16.80 -20.24 4.10
CA TRP A 13 17.32 -20.14 5.46
C TRP A 13 18.24 -18.94 5.64
N ASN A 14 19.16 -18.71 4.71
CA ASN A 14 20.05 -17.55 4.79
C ASN A 14 19.29 -16.22 4.65
N SER A 15 18.17 -16.19 3.92
CA SER A 15 17.42 -14.95 3.67
C SER A 15 16.69 -14.42 4.91
N ILE A 16 16.25 -15.31 5.80
CA ILE A 16 15.53 -14.95 7.04
C ILE A 16 16.46 -14.44 8.15
N GLU A 17 17.77 -14.72 8.06
CA GLU A 17 18.81 -14.24 9.00
C GLU A 17 19.16 -12.76 8.77
N ILE A 18 18.75 -12.18 7.63
CA ILE A 18 18.97 -10.77 7.33
C ILE A 18 17.99 -9.95 8.15
N CYS A 19 18.48 -9.07 9.04
CA CYS A 19 17.63 -8.19 9.84
C CYS A 19 16.76 -7.27 8.96
N VAL A 20 15.56 -6.97 9.46
CA VAL A 20 14.68 -5.96 8.84
C VAL A 20 15.23 -4.54 9.05
N PRO A 21 14.85 -3.55 8.21
CA PRO A 21 15.24 -2.15 8.40
C PRO A 21 14.80 -1.59 9.76
N GLU A 22 15.48 -0.56 10.28
CA GLU A 22 15.19 0.05 11.60
C GLU A 22 13.74 0.54 11.73
N ASP A 23 13.16 1.09 10.65
CA ASP A 23 11.78 1.56 10.65
C ASP A 23 10.78 0.42 10.86
N GLU A 24 11.02 -0.73 10.23
CA GLU A 24 10.21 -1.93 10.40
C GLU A 24 10.43 -2.50 11.79
N LEU A 25 11.68 -2.59 12.26
CA LEU A 25 12.02 -3.06 13.60
C LEU A 25 11.30 -2.28 14.69
N PHE A 26 11.18 -0.96 14.55
CA PHE A 26 10.43 -0.11 15.48
C PHE A 26 8.94 -0.51 15.55
N ILE A 27 8.32 -0.79 14.40
CA ILE A 27 6.92 -1.25 14.33
C ILE A 27 6.78 -2.64 14.96
N LEU A 28 7.71 -3.56 14.70
CA LEU A 28 7.68 -4.92 15.26
C LEU A 28 7.80 -4.90 16.79
N LYS A 29 8.65 -4.02 17.34
CA LYS A 29 8.76 -3.80 18.79
C LYS A 29 7.44 -3.30 19.38
N MET A 30 6.79 -2.35 18.72
CA MET A 30 5.45 -1.89 19.13
C MET A 30 4.40 -2.99 19.09
N ILE A 31 4.39 -3.84 18.06
CA ILE A 31 3.48 -4.99 17.98
C ILE A 31 3.74 -5.96 19.15
N ASN A 32 5.00 -6.19 19.47
CA ASN A 32 5.42 -7.04 20.57
C ASN A 32 4.97 -6.46 21.93
N GLU A 33 5.27 -5.20 22.23
CA GLU A 33 4.88 -4.52 23.48
C GLU A 33 3.35 -4.33 23.58
N GLY A 34 2.71 -4.13 22.44
CA GLY A 34 1.29 -3.87 22.29
C GLY A 34 0.40 -5.04 22.73
N SER A 35 0.93 -6.27 22.82
CA SER A 35 0.18 -7.38 23.40
C SER A 35 -0.01 -7.26 24.90
N ILE A 36 0.82 -6.50 25.60
CA ILE A 36 0.65 -6.17 27.03
C ILE A 36 -0.19 -4.90 27.18
N ASN A 37 0.13 -3.86 26.41
CA ASN A 37 -0.61 -2.60 26.40
C ASN A 37 -1.18 -2.29 25.02
N VAL A 38 -2.44 -2.68 24.79
CA VAL A 38 -3.12 -2.49 23.50
C VAL A 38 -3.31 -1.01 23.11
N ASN A 39 -3.20 -0.08 24.07
CA ASN A 39 -3.34 1.35 23.84
C ASN A 39 -2.00 2.07 23.69
N ILE A 40 -0.91 1.33 23.48
CA ILE A 40 0.40 1.92 23.20
C ILE A 40 0.33 2.85 22.00
N LYS A 41 0.93 4.03 22.16
CA LYS A 41 1.12 5.04 21.13
C LYS A 41 2.55 5.53 21.21
N SER A 42 3.15 5.82 20.06
CA SER A 42 4.46 6.47 20.01
C SER A 42 4.49 7.46 18.87
N ASN A 43 5.16 8.59 19.08
CA ASN A 43 5.40 9.57 18.04
C ASN A 43 6.91 9.79 17.88
N ARG A 44 7.36 9.92 16.63
CA ARG A 44 8.78 10.17 16.30
C ARG A 44 9.14 11.66 16.32
N HIS A 45 8.14 12.53 16.31
CA HIS A 45 8.34 13.98 16.32
C HIS A 45 8.61 14.46 17.74
N LEU A 46 9.51 15.43 17.85
CA LEU A 46 10.00 15.92 19.12
C LEU A 46 9.43 17.30 19.41
N SER A 47 9.05 17.52 20.66
CA SER A 47 8.93 18.86 21.21
C SER A 47 10.31 19.50 21.34
N ILE A 48 10.36 20.82 21.51
CA ILE A 48 11.62 21.54 21.73
C ILE A 48 12.36 21.04 22.98
N ILE A 49 11.64 20.70 24.07
CA ILE A 49 12.23 20.17 25.30
C ILE A 49 12.92 18.83 25.04
N GLN A 50 12.25 17.93 24.32
CA GLN A 50 12.81 16.63 23.96
C GLN A 50 13.99 16.78 23.00
N PHE A 51 13.89 17.67 22.01
CA PHE A 51 14.96 17.96 21.06
C PHE A 51 16.22 18.48 21.76
N MET A 52 16.08 19.36 22.74
CA MET A 52 17.17 19.93 23.54
C MET A 52 17.64 18.99 24.66
N LYS A 53 16.97 17.84 24.88
CA LYS A 53 17.22 16.90 25.98
C LYS A 53 17.20 17.59 27.35
N LEU A 54 16.19 18.43 27.55
CA LEU A 54 15.96 19.16 28.80
C LEU A 54 14.94 18.42 29.67
N GLU A 55 15.03 18.61 30.98
CA GLU A 55 14.04 18.12 31.92
C GLU A 55 12.78 19.01 31.86
N LYS A 56 11.59 18.40 31.87
CA LYS A 56 10.33 19.14 31.88
C LYS A 56 10.11 19.77 33.26
N THR A 57 10.38 21.08 33.36
CA THR A 57 10.09 21.90 34.54
C THR A 57 9.40 23.18 34.11
N ALA A 58 8.55 23.75 34.97
CA ALA A 58 7.86 25.01 34.68
C ALA A 58 8.85 26.14 34.31
N SER A 59 10.00 26.20 34.99
CA SER A 59 11.08 27.13 34.70
C SER A 59 11.66 26.97 33.29
N ASN A 60 11.95 25.73 32.87
CA ASN A 60 12.45 25.45 31.53
C ASN A 60 11.39 25.76 30.46
N GLU A 61 10.12 25.42 30.70
CA GLU A 61 9.00 25.72 29.79
C GLU A 61 8.82 27.23 29.58
N THR A 62 8.86 28.02 30.66
CA THR A 62 8.78 29.49 30.60
C THR A 62 9.96 30.10 29.85
N CYS A 63 11.18 29.70 30.18
CA CYS A 63 12.39 30.25 29.54
C CYS A 63 12.43 29.95 28.02
N ILE A 64 12.07 28.73 27.63
CA ILE A 64 11.96 28.34 26.23
C ILE A 64 10.90 29.17 25.51
N TYR A 65 9.73 29.35 26.12
CA TYR A 65 8.65 30.14 25.52
C TYR A 65 9.08 31.59 25.27
N GLU A 66 9.63 32.26 26.28
CA GLU A 66 10.09 33.65 26.19
C GLU A 66 11.16 33.83 25.11
N LYS A 67 12.12 32.89 25.03
CA LYS A 67 13.22 32.96 24.06
C LYS A 67 12.78 32.65 22.63
N TYR A 68 12.00 31.59 22.42
CA TYR A 68 11.81 30.99 21.09
C TYR A 68 10.42 31.19 20.48
N PHE A 69 9.37 31.39 21.28
CA PHE A 69 7.98 31.39 20.78
C PHE A 69 7.22 32.70 21.01
N GLN A 70 7.48 33.41 22.11
CA GLN A 70 6.72 34.60 22.50
C GLN A 70 6.69 35.66 21.41
N LYS A 71 7.86 36.06 20.88
CA LYS A 71 7.95 37.08 19.80
C LYS A 71 7.24 36.68 18.52
N ILE A 72 7.19 35.39 18.21
CA ILE A 72 6.49 34.85 17.03
C ILE A 72 4.98 35.03 17.21
N ILE A 73 4.47 34.67 18.38
CA ILE A 73 3.04 34.81 18.72
C ILE A 73 2.64 36.29 18.78
N GLU A 74 3.44 37.15 19.43
CA GLU A 74 3.22 38.60 19.46
C GLU A 74 3.16 39.20 18.04
N GLY A 75 4.07 38.77 17.16
CA GLY A 75 4.07 39.18 15.75
C GLY A 75 2.79 38.78 15.00
N MET A 76 2.33 37.53 15.18
CA MET A 76 1.09 37.05 14.57
C MET A 76 -0.14 37.81 15.07
N VAL A 77 -0.28 37.97 16.39
CA VAL A 77 -1.40 38.68 17.03
C VAL A 77 -1.40 40.14 16.59
N GLY A 78 -0.24 40.81 16.63
CA GLY A 78 -0.09 42.20 16.20
C GLY A 78 -0.46 42.42 14.72
N LYS A 79 0.00 41.52 13.82
CA LYS A 79 -0.35 41.55 12.39
C LYS A 79 -1.86 41.41 12.17
N TYR A 80 -2.50 40.46 12.86
CA TYR A 80 -3.94 40.23 12.75
C TYR A 80 -4.76 41.43 13.23
N ILE A 81 -4.42 41.98 14.41
CA ILE A 81 -5.08 43.17 14.98
C ILE A 81 -4.91 44.37 14.04
N THR A 82 -3.72 44.58 13.50
CA THR A 82 -3.45 45.71 12.60
C THR A 82 -4.29 45.63 11.31
N GLN A 83 -4.52 44.42 10.80
CA GLN A 83 -5.25 44.20 9.54
C GLN A 83 -6.77 44.20 9.71
N THR A 84 -7.29 43.77 10.86
CA THR A 84 -8.73 43.55 11.08
C THR A 84 -9.35 44.53 12.09
N SER A 85 -8.55 45.15 12.96
CA SER A 85 -9.00 45.93 14.13
C SER A 85 -9.80 45.12 15.16
N ILE A 86 -9.69 43.78 15.13
CA ILE A 86 -10.34 42.86 16.08
C ILE A 86 -9.26 42.20 16.95
N THR A 87 -9.55 41.96 18.23
CA THR A 87 -8.65 41.35 19.20
C THR A 87 -9.15 40.00 19.72
N PRO A 88 -9.35 38.98 18.86
CA PRO A 88 -9.89 37.69 19.30
C PRO A 88 -8.84 36.80 19.99
N PHE A 89 -7.55 37.18 19.95
CA PHE A 89 -6.43 36.40 20.47
C PHE A 89 -5.69 37.16 21.57
N THR A 90 -5.17 36.43 22.56
CA THR A 90 -4.31 36.98 23.61
C THR A 90 -2.95 36.28 23.59
N VAL A 91 -1.89 37.03 23.88
CA VAL A 91 -0.54 36.46 24.03
C VAL A 91 -0.47 35.80 25.42
N PRO A 92 -0.13 34.50 25.52
CA PRO A 92 0.05 33.84 26.81
C PRO A 92 1.08 34.56 27.69
N ILE A 93 0.72 34.83 28.95
CA ILE A 93 1.57 35.57 29.89
C ILE A 93 2.37 34.59 30.76
N THR A 94 3.66 34.88 30.97
CA THR A 94 4.53 34.10 31.86
C THR A 94 4.56 34.65 33.28
N SER A 95 4.79 33.78 34.26
CA SER A 95 4.95 34.17 35.67
C SER A 95 6.44 34.50 35.95
N THR A 96 6.70 35.67 36.55
CA THR A 96 8.07 36.13 36.87
C THR A 96 8.73 35.38 38.04
N LYS A 97 7.97 34.51 38.74
CA LYS A 97 8.51 33.65 39.81
C LYS A 97 9.20 32.40 39.25
N ASP A 98 8.77 31.90 38.10
CA ASP A 98 9.22 30.60 37.57
C ASP A 98 10.56 30.70 36.83
N SER A 99 10.93 31.85 36.27
CA SER A 99 12.20 32.05 35.54
C SER A 99 13.44 32.09 36.45
N LYS A 100 13.29 32.33 37.76
CA LYS A 100 14.40 32.47 38.71
C LYS A 100 14.95 31.16 39.27
N ALA A 101 14.31 30.01 38.99
CA ALA A 101 14.69 28.70 39.53
C ALA A 101 15.40 27.79 38.49
N LEU A 102 15.99 28.37 37.45
CA LEU A 102 16.64 27.60 36.37
C LEU A 102 17.96 26.97 36.83
N LYS A 103 18.16 25.68 36.56
CA LYS A 103 19.45 25.01 36.77
C LYS A 103 20.50 25.64 35.85
N ARG A 104 21.72 25.90 36.37
CA ARG A 104 22.81 26.53 35.61
C ARG A 104 23.16 25.77 34.31
N GLY A 105 23.10 24.43 34.35
CA GLY A 105 23.33 23.59 33.17
C GLY A 105 22.27 23.76 32.07
N ASP A 106 21.01 23.94 32.46
CA ASP A 106 19.89 24.14 31.52
C ASP A 106 19.93 25.56 30.93
N SER A 107 20.28 26.57 31.74
CA SER A 107 20.50 27.95 31.26
C SER A 107 21.53 28.02 30.13
N ILE A 108 22.68 27.36 30.35
CA ILE A 108 23.78 27.32 29.37
C ILE A 108 23.35 26.61 28.09
N ARG A 109 22.59 25.51 28.19
CA ARG A 109 22.07 24.80 27.01
C ARG A 109 21.07 25.65 26.24
N ILE A 110 20.14 26.31 26.93
CA ILE A 110 19.15 27.18 26.29
C ILE A 110 19.85 28.35 25.62
N GLU A 111 20.82 28.99 26.27
CA GLU A 111 21.55 30.14 25.72
C GLU A 111 22.39 29.78 24.49
N ASN A 112 23.15 28.69 24.54
CA ASN A 112 24.14 28.33 23.52
C ASN A 112 23.59 27.53 22.33
N MET A 113 22.35 27.04 22.41
CA MET A 113 21.77 26.22 21.34
C MET A 113 21.07 27.08 20.28
N ASP A 114 21.65 27.10 19.09
CA ASP A 114 21.03 27.71 17.91
C ASP A 114 20.03 26.73 17.28
N ILE A 115 18.76 27.12 17.28
CA ILE A 115 17.63 26.30 16.82
C ILE A 115 17.21 26.68 15.40
N THR A 116 17.76 27.76 14.82
CA THR A 116 17.33 28.29 13.51
C THR A 116 17.38 27.25 12.40
N THR A 117 18.45 26.46 12.31
CA THR A 117 18.63 25.39 11.32
C THR A 117 17.83 24.12 11.63
N SER A 118 17.39 23.95 12.87
CA SER A 118 16.69 22.76 13.36
C SER A 118 15.19 22.96 13.59
N ARG A 119 14.65 24.15 13.29
CA ARG A 119 13.22 24.51 13.39
C ARG A 119 12.31 23.44 12.79
N VAL A 120 12.70 22.88 11.64
CA VAL A 120 11.94 21.87 10.88
C VAL A 120 11.68 20.58 11.67
N LYS A 121 12.55 20.26 12.65
CA LYS A 121 12.48 19.02 13.44
C LYS A 121 11.64 19.17 14.71
N ILE A 122 11.25 20.39 15.05
CA ILE A 122 10.54 20.73 16.29
C ILE A 122 9.06 20.94 15.99
N PHE A 123 8.20 20.22 16.69
CA PHE A 123 6.77 20.21 16.40
C PHE A 123 6.06 21.54 16.67
N GLU A 124 6.43 22.26 17.74
CA GLU A 124 5.81 23.54 18.09
C GLU A 124 5.90 24.57 16.98
N TYR A 125 7.02 24.63 16.24
CA TYR A 125 7.14 25.53 15.10
C TYR A 125 6.19 25.15 13.98
N THR A 126 5.91 23.86 13.77
CA THR A 126 4.91 23.42 12.79
C THR A 126 3.51 23.90 13.20
N LEU A 127 3.16 23.82 14.50
CA LEU A 127 1.89 24.35 15.00
C LEU A 127 1.77 25.86 14.75
N LEU A 128 2.83 26.62 15.02
CA LEU A 128 2.85 28.07 14.82
C LEU A 128 2.80 28.44 13.33
N ASP A 129 3.49 27.72 12.46
CA ASP A 129 3.45 27.93 11.01
C ASP A 129 2.02 27.72 10.45
N PHE A 130 1.32 26.69 10.94
CA PHE A 130 -0.09 26.46 10.58
C PHE A 130 -1.02 27.54 11.13
N CYS A 131 -0.78 28.03 12.36
CA CYS A 131 -1.52 29.15 12.93
C CYS A 131 -1.32 30.42 12.10
N GLU A 132 -0.07 30.73 11.71
CA GLU A 132 0.22 31.90 10.89
C GLU A 132 -0.55 31.87 9.57
N ARG A 133 -0.50 30.74 8.84
CA ARG A 133 -1.24 30.57 7.59
C ARG A 133 -2.75 30.65 7.78
N LEU A 134 -3.29 30.04 8.83
CA LEU A 134 -4.71 30.12 9.15
C LEU A 134 -5.14 31.56 9.40
N LEU A 135 -4.38 32.31 10.20
CA LEU A 135 -4.64 33.72 10.49
C LEU A 135 -4.58 34.58 9.22
N GLU A 136 -3.57 34.38 8.36
CA GLU A 136 -3.47 35.08 7.07
C GLU A 136 -4.71 34.92 6.19
N LYS A 137 -5.34 33.74 6.23
CA LYS A 137 -6.57 33.46 5.48
C LYS A 137 -7.82 33.99 6.17
N LEU A 138 -7.91 33.87 7.50
CA LEU A 138 -9.03 34.39 8.28
C LEU A 138 -9.16 35.90 8.15
N VAL A 139 -8.05 36.63 8.06
CA VAL A 139 -8.04 38.08 7.83
C VAL A 139 -8.86 38.45 6.59
N LEU A 140 -8.80 37.64 5.51
CA LEU A 140 -9.53 37.89 4.26
C LEU A 140 -11.04 37.72 4.39
N LEU A 141 -11.50 37.03 5.44
CA LEU A 141 -12.93 36.80 5.73
C LEU A 141 -13.52 37.89 6.62
N GLU A 142 -12.69 38.73 7.25
CA GLU A 142 -13.18 39.79 8.11
C GLU A 142 -13.69 41.00 7.30
N PRO A 143 -14.88 41.53 7.63
CA PRO A 143 -15.50 42.62 6.87
C PRO A 143 -14.69 43.92 6.93
N THR A 144 -13.81 44.05 7.94
CA THR A 144 -12.96 45.22 8.19
C THR A 144 -11.59 45.16 7.50
N TYR A 145 -11.31 44.09 6.73
CA TYR A 145 -10.03 43.91 6.07
C TYR A 145 -9.71 45.05 5.08
N LYS A 146 -8.61 45.75 5.34
CA LYS A 146 -8.10 46.81 4.45
C LYS A 146 -7.16 46.20 3.42
N ILE A 147 -7.54 46.29 2.14
CA ILE A 147 -6.68 45.87 1.02
C ILE A 147 -5.38 46.69 1.06
N PRO A 148 -4.19 46.05 1.09
CA PRO A 148 -2.93 46.75 1.00
C PRO A 148 -2.85 47.50 -0.34
N LYS A 149 -2.57 48.82 -0.31
CA LYS A 149 -2.24 49.57 -1.53
C LYS A 149 -1.00 48.92 -2.16
N LYS A 150 -1.13 48.37 -3.37
CA LYS A 150 0.00 47.82 -4.13
C LYS A 150 1.11 48.87 -4.25
N GLU A 151 2.21 48.71 -3.52
CA GLU A 151 3.47 49.34 -3.90
C GLU A 151 4.00 48.62 -5.15
N LYS A 152 4.40 49.41 -6.15
CA LYS A 152 4.98 48.93 -7.40
C LYS A 152 6.23 48.09 -7.09
N SER A 153 6.11 46.77 -7.20
CA SER A 153 7.24 45.86 -7.15
C SER A 153 8.12 46.06 -8.39
N GLN A 154 9.28 46.70 -8.21
CA GLN A 154 10.39 46.55 -9.14
C GLN A 154 10.85 45.08 -9.10
N LYS A 155 10.74 44.39 -10.23
CA LYS A 155 11.43 43.12 -10.47
C LYS A 155 12.94 43.34 -10.29
N LYS A 156 13.52 42.81 -9.20
CA LYS A 156 14.95 42.48 -9.17
C LYS A 156 15.08 41.01 -9.57
N SER A 157 15.65 40.80 -10.74
CA SER A 157 16.26 39.55 -11.17
C SER A 157 17.38 39.17 -10.21
N SER A 158 17.29 38.00 -9.58
CA SER A 158 18.35 37.40 -8.77
C SER A 158 19.12 36.37 -9.58
N GLU A 159 20.42 36.63 -9.77
CA GLU A 159 21.45 35.62 -10.07
C GLU A 159 21.75 34.73 -8.85
N PRO A 160 22.40 33.56 -9.04
CA PRO A 160 22.49 32.51 -8.04
C PRO A 160 23.75 32.65 -7.18
N GLY A 161 23.59 32.68 -5.85
CA GLY A 161 24.71 32.57 -4.91
C GLY A 161 24.38 33.12 -3.53
N GLY A 162 24.09 32.25 -2.57
CA GLY A 162 23.92 32.65 -1.17
C GLY A 162 23.15 31.63 -0.33
N VAL A 163 23.91 30.78 0.38
CA VAL A 163 23.59 29.91 1.53
C VAL A 163 22.10 29.86 1.95
N GLY A 164 21.47 28.72 1.64
CA GLY A 164 20.06 28.45 1.90
C GLY A 164 19.72 28.36 3.39
N THR A 165 18.73 29.16 3.80
CA THR A 165 18.02 29.00 5.07
C THR A 165 16.85 28.04 4.81
N THR A 166 16.86 26.90 5.48
CA THR A 166 15.86 25.83 5.37
C THR A 166 14.56 26.19 6.09
N SER A 167 13.64 26.89 5.42
CA SER A 167 12.25 27.04 5.86
C SER A 167 11.44 25.78 5.50
N ASN A 168 10.59 25.31 6.42
CA ASN A 168 9.47 24.42 6.12
C ASN A 168 8.47 25.21 5.27
N GLU A 169 8.70 25.35 3.97
CA GLU A 169 7.66 25.92 3.11
C GLU A 169 6.48 24.95 3.09
N ILE A 170 5.38 25.35 3.74
CA ILE A 170 4.07 24.77 3.46
C ILE A 170 3.77 25.13 2.00
N VAL A 171 3.96 24.15 1.10
CA VAL A 171 3.88 24.35 -0.35
C VAL A 171 2.41 24.47 -0.78
N GLY A 172 2.06 25.59 -1.42
CA GLY A 172 0.80 25.79 -2.14
C GLY A 172 -0.24 26.66 -1.41
N ASP A 173 -1.07 27.34 -2.21
CA ASP A 173 -2.20 28.14 -1.72
C ASP A 173 -3.36 27.21 -1.33
N LYS A 174 -3.60 27.04 -0.02
CA LYS A 174 -4.65 26.14 0.53
C LYS A 174 -5.77 26.93 1.20
N PRO A 175 -7.01 26.42 1.23
CA PRO A 175 -8.13 27.09 1.89
C PRO A 175 -7.92 27.09 3.42
N PHE A 176 -8.53 28.04 4.13
CA PHE A 176 -8.33 28.17 5.58
C PHE A 176 -8.75 26.90 6.36
N VAL A 177 -9.80 26.21 5.91
CA VAL A 177 -10.29 24.94 6.48
C VAL A 177 -9.24 23.82 6.46
N TYR A 178 -8.28 23.86 5.53
CA TYR A 178 -7.14 22.93 5.50
C TYR A 178 -6.27 23.06 6.75
N TYR A 179 -5.93 24.30 7.11
CA TYR A 179 -5.09 24.58 8.26
C TYR A 179 -5.86 24.33 9.57
N LEU A 180 -7.14 24.73 9.62
CA LEU A 180 -8.02 24.45 10.76
C LEU A 180 -8.14 22.95 11.03
N TYR A 181 -8.46 22.16 10.01
CA TYR A 181 -8.59 20.70 10.14
C TYR A 181 -7.28 20.07 10.63
N SER A 182 -6.15 20.48 10.04
CA SER A 182 -4.83 19.97 10.43
C SER A 182 -4.52 20.26 11.89
N LEU A 183 -4.78 21.49 12.38
CA LEU A 183 -4.58 21.87 13.78
C LEU A 183 -5.49 21.09 14.73
N ILE A 184 -6.75 20.86 14.35
CA ILE A 184 -7.68 20.02 15.13
C ILE A 184 -7.14 18.60 15.26
N GLN A 185 -6.63 18.01 14.18
CA GLN A 185 -6.03 16.68 14.22
C GLN A 185 -4.74 16.65 15.04
N PHE A 186 -3.89 17.68 14.93
CA PHE A 186 -2.66 17.80 15.71
C PHE A 186 -2.89 17.82 17.23
N GLN A 187 -4.03 18.33 17.69
CA GLN A 187 -4.40 18.29 19.11
C GLN A 187 -4.69 16.88 19.66
N THR A 188 -4.85 15.89 18.78
CA THR A 188 -5.13 14.49 19.17
C THR A 188 -3.88 13.59 19.24
N ILE A 189 -2.73 14.13 18.83
CA ILE A 189 -1.46 13.42 18.69
C ILE A 189 -0.73 13.33 20.03
N SER A 190 -0.01 12.23 20.26
CA SER A 190 0.65 11.89 21.53
C SER A 190 2.13 12.33 21.56
N ILE A 191 2.43 13.55 21.11
CA ILE A 191 3.78 14.15 21.26
C ILE A 191 3.91 14.71 22.67
N GLU A 192 4.93 14.26 23.41
CA GLU A 192 5.12 14.65 24.80
C GLU A 192 5.81 16.01 24.95
N HIS A 193 5.51 16.67 26.07
CA HIS A 193 6.20 17.88 26.54
C HIS A 193 6.10 19.09 25.59
N ILE A 194 5.04 19.17 24.77
CA ILE A 194 4.72 20.37 23.99
C ILE A 194 4.52 21.56 24.95
N SER A 195 5.07 22.72 24.60
CA SER A 195 4.92 23.95 25.39
C SER A 195 3.44 24.28 25.68
N PRO A 196 3.04 24.42 26.96
CA PRO A 196 1.66 24.73 27.34
C PRO A 196 1.19 26.10 26.81
N PHE A 197 2.09 27.07 26.70
CA PHE A 197 1.80 28.39 26.14
C PHE A 197 1.47 28.32 24.64
N VAL A 198 2.21 27.49 23.87
CA VAL A 198 1.91 27.26 22.45
C VAL A 198 0.57 26.56 22.30
N VAL A 199 0.29 25.53 23.12
CA VAL A 199 -1.01 24.82 23.10
C VAL A 199 -2.17 25.77 23.40
N GLN A 200 -2.03 26.66 24.40
CA GLN A 200 -3.04 27.66 24.74
C GLN A 200 -3.32 28.59 23.55
N PHE A 201 -2.26 29.10 22.90
CA PHE A 201 -2.41 29.97 21.74
C PHE A 201 -3.09 29.24 20.56
N VAL A 202 -2.61 28.04 20.21
CA VAL A 202 -3.19 27.22 19.13
C VAL A 202 -4.68 26.95 19.39
N LYS A 203 -5.06 26.62 20.63
CA LYS A 203 -6.46 26.41 21.00
C LYS A 203 -7.30 27.66 20.77
N SER A 204 -6.81 28.85 21.15
CA SER A 204 -7.54 30.11 20.91
C SER A 204 -7.77 30.39 19.42
N VAL A 205 -6.77 30.10 18.58
CA VAL A 205 -6.87 30.25 17.12
C VAL A 205 -7.89 29.27 16.54
N VAL A 206 -7.83 28.00 16.95
CA VAL A 206 -8.76 26.95 16.51
C VAL A 206 -10.19 27.27 16.92
N ASP A 207 -10.42 27.67 18.17
CA ASP A 207 -11.77 27.95 18.68
C ASP A 207 -12.39 29.16 17.95
N TYR A 208 -11.61 30.20 17.67
CA TYR A 208 -12.07 31.33 16.85
C TYR A 208 -12.38 30.91 15.41
N ALA A 209 -11.48 30.16 14.76
CA ALA A 209 -11.66 29.71 13.39
C ALA A 209 -12.90 28.79 13.21
N LYS A 210 -13.23 27.97 14.21
CA LYS A 210 -14.46 27.16 14.21
C LYS A 210 -15.72 28.01 14.09
N THR A 211 -15.76 29.19 14.73
CA THR A 211 -16.93 30.10 14.62
C THR A 211 -17.16 30.65 13.22
N LYS A 212 -16.17 30.51 12.32
CA LYS A 212 -16.19 30.99 10.94
C LYS A 212 -16.30 29.85 9.92
N THR A 213 -16.57 28.63 10.38
CA THR A 213 -16.59 27.42 9.54
C THR A 213 -17.88 26.64 9.75
N THR A 214 -18.41 26.04 8.69
CA THR A 214 -19.55 25.12 8.76
C THR A 214 -19.14 23.69 8.41
N ILE A 215 -19.97 22.69 8.77
CA ILE A 215 -19.79 21.31 8.30
C ILE A 215 -19.77 21.25 6.76
N SER A 216 -20.62 22.01 6.09
CA SER A 216 -20.64 22.09 4.63
C SER A 216 -19.29 22.51 4.05
N ASP A 217 -18.61 23.50 4.64
CA ASP A 217 -17.28 23.92 4.19
C ASP A 217 -16.24 22.80 4.34
N MET A 218 -16.34 22.01 5.42
CA MET A 218 -15.45 20.88 5.67
C MET A 218 -15.68 19.75 4.68
N VAL A 219 -16.93 19.41 4.40
CA VAL A 219 -17.32 18.36 3.43
C VAL A 219 -16.88 18.75 2.01
N HIS A 220 -17.13 19.99 1.60
CA HIS A 220 -16.74 20.49 0.27
C HIS A 220 -15.23 20.36 0.03
N ASN A 221 -14.43 20.65 1.05
CA ASN A 221 -12.97 20.61 0.97
C ASN A 221 -12.37 19.27 1.44
N ALA A 222 -13.19 18.26 1.79
CA ALA A 222 -12.77 17.02 2.44
C ALA A 222 -11.66 16.29 1.66
N TYR A 223 -11.74 16.26 0.33
CA TYR A 223 -10.71 15.65 -0.51
C TYR A 223 -9.32 16.31 -0.32
N GLN A 224 -9.28 17.64 -0.21
CA GLN A 224 -8.02 18.37 -0.02
C GLN A 224 -7.50 18.28 1.42
N ILE A 225 -8.39 18.38 2.42
CA ILE A 225 -8.00 18.49 3.83
C ILE A 225 -7.75 17.13 4.50
N ILE A 226 -8.35 16.04 3.98
CA ILE A 226 -8.19 14.67 4.48
C ILE A 226 -7.26 13.88 3.56
N GLU A 227 -7.65 13.64 2.31
CA GLU A 227 -6.96 12.66 1.45
C GLU A 227 -5.68 13.20 0.81
N GLN A 228 -5.63 14.49 0.45
CA GLN A 228 -4.43 15.14 -0.09
C GLN A 228 -3.54 15.81 0.96
N ASN A 229 -3.84 15.67 2.26
CA ASN A 229 -3.10 16.33 3.32
C ASN A 229 -1.94 15.46 3.83
N PRO A 230 -0.69 15.70 3.40
CA PRO A 230 0.44 14.86 3.78
C PRO A 230 0.80 14.99 5.27
N TYR A 231 0.38 16.06 5.93
CA TYR A 231 0.77 16.33 7.31
C TYR A 231 0.01 15.48 8.33
N LEU A 232 -1.18 15.00 7.98
CA LEU A 232 -1.94 14.08 8.85
C LEU A 232 -1.16 12.80 9.09
N LEU A 233 -0.69 12.15 8.02
CA LEU A 233 0.13 10.95 8.10
C LEU A 233 1.50 11.25 8.71
N LYS A 234 2.12 12.36 8.29
CA LYS A 234 3.47 12.71 8.75
C LYS A 234 3.55 12.72 10.27
N TYR A 235 2.61 13.37 10.94
CA TYR A 235 2.63 13.50 12.40
C TYR A 235 1.78 12.45 13.14
N GLU A 236 1.09 11.54 12.44
CA GLU A 236 0.23 10.52 13.04
C GLU A 236 0.99 9.69 14.10
N ASP A 237 0.29 9.35 15.19
CA ASP A 237 0.84 8.41 16.16
C ASP A 237 0.96 7.02 15.54
N LEU A 238 2.12 6.40 15.72
CA LEU A 238 2.24 4.96 15.51
C LEU A 238 1.49 4.27 16.65
N SER A 239 0.53 3.43 16.29
CA SER A 239 -0.26 2.63 17.23
C SER A 239 -0.72 1.34 16.56
N LEU A 240 -1.14 0.36 17.37
CA LEU A 240 -1.74 -0.87 16.86
C LEU A 240 -3.01 -0.57 16.06
N TYR A 241 -3.28 -1.37 15.03
CA TYR A 241 -4.58 -1.34 14.37
C TYR A 241 -5.70 -1.78 15.33
N SER A 242 -6.91 -1.26 15.13
CA SER A 242 -8.12 -1.59 15.91
C SER A 242 -8.30 -3.09 16.09
N HIS A 243 -8.19 -3.83 14.98
CA HIS A 243 -8.35 -5.28 14.94
C HIS A 243 -7.22 -6.05 15.66
N GLN A 244 -5.99 -5.50 15.71
CA GLN A 244 -4.90 -6.09 16.52
C GLN A 244 -5.16 -5.90 18.01
N LYS A 245 -5.65 -4.72 18.42
CA LYS A 245 -6.02 -4.45 19.82
C LYS A 245 -7.10 -5.39 20.30
N GLU A 246 -8.11 -5.61 19.47
CA GLU A 246 -9.21 -6.54 19.76
C GLU A 246 -8.70 -7.99 19.89
N LEU A 247 -7.89 -8.45 18.93
CA LEU A 247 -7.29 -9.79 18.95
C LEU A 247 -6.46 -10.02 20.22
N PHE A 248 -5.58 -9.08 20.57
CA PHE A 248 -4.76 -9.18 21.77
C PHE A 248 -5.63 -9.17 23.03
N SER A 249 -6.68 -8.34 23.06
CA SER A 249 -7.62 -8.30 24.18
C SER A 249 -8.38 -9.62 24.35
N ILE A 250 -8.77 -10.30 23.26
CA ILE A 250 -9.46 -11.60 23.30
C ILE A 250 -8.56 -12.69 23.90
N PHE A 251 -7.28 -12.70 23.57
CA PHE A 251 -6.34 -13.71 24.08
C PHE A 251 -5.73 -13.38 25.44
N ASN A 252 -5.74 -12.11 25.85
CA ASN A 252 -5.39 -11.70 27.21
C ASN A 252 -6.49 -12.01 28.23
N ARG A 253 -7.72 -12.25 27.77
CA ARG A 253 -8.88 -12.65 28.59
C ARG A 253 -9.09 -14.16 28.50
N ASN A 254 -9.62 -14.77 29.57
CA ASN A 254 -10.12 -16.15 29.74
C ASN A 254 -9.46 -17.27 28.91
N LYS A 255 -9.09 -18.38 29.55
CA LYS A 255 -8.38 -19.48 28.86
C LYS A 255 -9.29 -20.47 28.10
N ASN A 256 -10.59 -20.18 28.00
CA ASN A 256 -11.58 -21.03 27.34
C ASN A 256 -11.19 -21.35 25.88
N PRO A 257 -11.67 -22.49 25.35
CA PRO A 257 -11.69 -22.73 23.91
C PRO A 257 -12.30 -21.55 23.16
N LYS A 258 -11.72 -21.20 22.02
CA LYS A 258 -12.23 -20.08 21.22
C LYS A 258 -11.85 -20.19 19.75
N LEU A 259 -12.80 -19.83 18.89
CA LEU A 259 -12.61 -19.64 17.46
C LEU A 259 -12.73 -18.16 17.13
N VAL A 260 -11.68 -17.59 16.54
CA VAL A 260 -11.65 -16.19 16.12
C VAL A 260 -11.68 -16.10 14.60
N LEU A 261 -12.74 -15.52 14.06
CA LEU A 261 -12.88 -15.15 12.65
C LEU A 261 -12.28 -13.76 12.46
N TYR A 262 -11.07 -13.69 11.92
CA TYR A 262 -10.25 -12.48 11.89
C TYR A 262 -10.20 -11.86 10.49
N MET A 263 -11.08 -10.88 10.26
CA MET A 263 -11.23 -10.15 9.00
C MET A 263 -10.70 -8.73 9.11
N ALA A 264 -9.58 -8.47 8.45
CA ALA A 264 -9.08 -7.11 8.27
C ALA A 264 -8.48 -6.94 6.86
N PRO A 265 -8.42 -5.71 6.32
CA PRO A 265 -7.94 -5.48 4.96
C PRO A 265 -6.50 -5.98 4.77
N THR A 266 -6.14 -6.36 3.55
CA THR A 266 -4.77 -6.81 3.29
C THR A 266 -3.78 -5.64 3.40
N GLY A 267 -2.65 -5.88 4.06
CA GLY A 267 -1.65 -4.85 4.34
C GLY A 267 -1.76 -4.18 5.72
N THR A 268 -2.75 -4.55 6.55
CA THR A 268 -2.92 -3.98 7.92
C THR A 268 -2.25 -4.82 9.01
N GLY A 269 -1.25 -5.64 8.67
CA GLY A 269 -0.44 -6.34 9.66
C GLY A 269 -1.07 -7.57 10.33
N LYS A 270 -2.10 -8.19 9.74
CA LYS A 270 -2.68 -9.47 10.23
C LYS A 270 -1.61 -10.54 10.48
N THR A 271 -0.84 -10.88 9.44
CA THR A 271 0.26 -11.85 9.44
C THR A 271 1.32 -11.58 10.52
N MET A 272 1.46 -10.33 10.98
CA MET A 272 2.44 -9.93 12.00
C MET A 272 1.93 -10.06 13.44
N SER A 273 0.61 -10.20 13.62
CA SER A 273 -0.04 -10.34 14.94
C SER A 273 0.54 -11.48 15.82
N PRO A 274 0.93 -12.65 15.27
CA PRO A 274 1.57 -13.73 16.04
C PRO A 274 2.79 -13.30 16.87
N ILE A 275 3.55 -12.28 16.42
CA ILE A 275 4.70 -11.76 17.18
C ILE A 275 4.25 -11.26 18.55
N GLY A 276 3.16 -10.49 18.62
CA GLY A 276 2.62 -9.99 19.88
C GLY A 276 2.01 -11.10 20.74
N ILE A 277 1.21 -11.98 20.15
CA ILE A 277 0.50 -13.05 20.87
C ILE A 277 1.50 -14.06 21.47
N SER A 278 2.65 -14.27 20.82
CA SER A 278 3.70 -15.18 21.30
C SER A 278 4.28 -14.82 22.68
N ASN A 279 4.02 -13.61 23.20
CA ASN A 279 4.41 -13.21 24.57
C ASN A 279 3.64 -13.97 25.66
N SER A 280 2.40 -14.38 25.39
CA SER A 280 1.54 -15.05 26.37
C SER A 280 1.22 -16.49 26.00
N HIS A 281 1.32 -16.86 24.73
CA HIS A 281 0.96 -18.17 24.20
C HIS A 281 2.04 -18.71 23.25
N ARG A 282 2.02 -20.01 22.99
CA ARG A 282 2.77 -20.64 21.90
C ARG A 282 1.92 -20.63 20.64
N ILE A 283 2.51 -20.36 19.49
CA ILE A 283 1.77 -20.23 18.24
C ILE A 283 2.15 -21.36 17.27
N ILE A 284 1.15 -21.99 16.68
CA ILE A 284 1.31 -22.77 15.44
C ILE A 284 0.77 -21.89 14.32
N PHE A 285 1.66 -21.33 13.53
CA PHE A 285 1.33 -20.48 12.39
C PHE A 285 1.25 -21.33 11.13
N VAL A 286 0.05 -21.49 10.59
CA VAL A 286 -0.21 -22.25 9.36
C VAL A 286 -0.27 -21.28 8.19
N CYS A 287 0.58 -21.47 7.19
CA CYS A 287 0.54 -20.71 5.95
C CYS A 287 0.43 -21.62 4.74
N VAL A 288 -0.49 -21.30 3.82
CA VAL A 288 -0.59 -22.01 2.54
C VAL A 288 0.56 -21.64 1.62
N ALA A 289 0.99 -20.37 1.66
CA ALA A 289 2.05 -19.85 0.81
C ALA A 289 3.37 -19.67 1.58
N ARG A 290 4.43 -20.35 1.13
CA ARG A 290 5.73 -20.41 1.80
C ARG A 290 6.37 -19.05 2.10
N HIS A 291 6.33 -18.13 1.14
CA HIS A 291 6.92 -16.80 1.27
C HIS A 291 6.29 -15.96 2.40
N VAL A 292 5.02 -16.22 2.76
CA VAL A 292 4.33 -15.57 3.88
C VAL A 292 4.94 -16.04 5.20
N GLY A 293 5.12 -17.35 5.36
CA GLY A 293 5.78 -17.93 6.53
C GLY A 293 7.23 -17.44 6.68
N LEU A 294 7.97 -17.32 5.58
CA LEU A 294 9.34 -16.78 5.60
C LEU A 294 9.38 -15.29 5.98
N ALA A 295 8.41 -14.50 5.53
CA ALA A 295 8.31 -13.09 5.92
C ALA A 295 8.05 -12.94 7.43
N LEU A 296 7.11 -13.71 7.99
CA LEU A 296 6.88 -13.75 9.44
C LEU A 296 8.13 -14.19 10.19
N ALA A 297 8.81 -15.24 9.71
CA ALA A 297 10.04 -15.75 10.33
C ALA A 297 11.12 -14.69 10.43
N LYS A 298 11.38 -13.97 9.33
CA LYS A 298 12.38 -12.89 9.28
C LYS A 298 12.08 -11.79 10.31
N SER A 299 10.83 -11.35 10.38
CA SER A 299 10.41 -10.34 11.34
C SER A 299 10.45 -10.85 12.79
N ALA A 300 10.06 -12.11 13.03
CA ALA A 300 10.12 -12.74 14.35
C ALA A 300 11.57 -12.86 14.86
N ILE A 301 12.50 -13.30 14.01
CA ILE A 301 13.95 -13.34 14.32
C ILE A 301 14.47 -11.94 14.64
N SER A 302 14.03 -10.92 13.91
CA SER A 302 14.48 -9.53 14.11
C SER A 302 14.08 -8.95 15.47
N VAL A 303 13.05 -9.49 16.12
CA VAL A 303 12.68 -9.18 17.52
C VAL A 303 12.97 -10.34 18.47
N GLU A 304 13.94 -11.18 18.09
CA GLU A 304 14.54 -12.27 18.91
C GLU A 304 13.54 -13.34 19.37
N LYS A 305 12.46 -13.57 18.61
CA LYS A 305 11.52 -14.66 18.90
C LYS A 305 12.13 -16.03 18.58
N LYS A 306 11.76 -17.00 19.40
CA LYS A 306 12.25 -18.38 19.29
C LYS A 306 11.36 -19.17 18.34
N ILE A 307 11.80 -19.37 17.11
CA ILE A 307 10.98 -19.98 16.07
C ILE A 307 11.45 -21.37 15.65
N ALA A 308 10.53 -22.15 15.08
CA ALA A 308 10.77 -23.44 14.46
C ALA A 308 10.02 -23.56 13.12
N PHE A 309 10.49 -24.44 12.24
CA PHE A 309 9.93 -24.67 10.92
C PHE A 309 9.49 -26.12 10.72
N ALA A 310 8.26 -26.26 10.23
CA ALA A 310 7.68 -27.51 9.80
C ALA A 310 7.12 -27.36 8.36
N PHE A 311 8.01 -27.38 7.37
CA PHE A 311 7.66 -27.32 5.95
C PHE A 311 7.96 -28.67 5.29
N GLY A 312 6.98 -29.24 4.60
CA GLY A 312 7.07 -30.56 3.97
C GLY A 312 7.49 -31.67 4.93
N CYS A 313 7.03 -31.65 6.18
CA CYS A 313 7.35 -32.64 7.20
C CYS A 313 6.41 -33.84 7.14
N GLU A 314 6.97 -35.03 7.29
CA GLU A 314 6.22 -36.28 7.44
C GLU A 314 6.32 -36.81 8.87
N THR A 315 7.41 -36.48 9.57
CA THR A 315 7.67 -36.89 10.95
C THR A 315 8.23 -35.73 11.78
N ALA A 316 8.17 -35.84 13.11
CA ALA A 316 8.77 -34.87 14.02
C ALA A 316 10.29 -34.66 13.79
N SER A 317 10.99 -35.66 13.24
CA SER A 317 12.42 -35.57 12.92
C SER A 317 12.74 -34.60 11.78
N ASP A 318 11.74 -34.20 10.99
CA ASP A 318 11.87 -33.26 9.89
C ASP A 318 11.86 -31.80 10.35
N ILE A 319 11.37 -31.52 11.57
CA ILE A 319 11.27 -30.18 12.14
C ILE A 319 12.68 -29.58 12.31
N ARG A 320 12.81 -28.28 12.03
CA ARG A 320 14.07 -27.55 12.17
C ARG A 320 13.89 -26.37 13.10
N LEU A 321 14.71 -26.31 14.15
CA LEU A 321 14.74 -25.22 15.11
C LEU A 321 15.69 -24.13 14.64
N HIS A 322 15.26 -22.87 14.78
CA HIS A 322 16.18 -21.75 14.68
C HIS A 322 17.12 -21.71 15.90
N TYR A 323 18.30 -21.11 15.76
CA TYR A 323 19.32 -21.10 16.83
C TYR A 323 18.82 -20.47 18.14
N PHE A 324 17.92 -19.48 18.08
CA PHE A 324 17.30 -18.90 19.28
C PHE A 324 16.40 -19.87 20.04
N ALA A 325 15.86 -20.88 19.37
CA ALA A 325 15.00 -21.91 19.96
C ALA A 325 15.77 -23.18 20.35
N ALA A 326 17.03 -23.34 19.93
CA ALA A 326 17.83 -24.52 20.22
C ALA A 326 18.21 -24.59 21.71
N THR A 327 17.88 -25.71 22.36
CA THR A 327 18.32 -25.99 23.74
C THR A 327 19.71 -26.59 23.76
N ASP A 328 19.96 -27.60 22.92
CA ASP A 328 21.25 -28.27 22.81
C ASP A 328 21.84 -28.11 21.40
N TYR A 329 23.08 -27.65 21.33
CA TYR A 329 23.83 -27.55 20.09
C TYR A 329 25.31 -27.85 20.31
N THR A 330 25.93 -28.46 19.30
CA THR A 330 27.39 -28.62 19.29
C THR A 330 28.04 -27.32 18.87
N ILE A 331 29.20 -26.96 19.42
CA ILE A 331 29.97 -25.79 18.98
C ILE A 331 31.12 -26.28 18.10
N ASN A 332 31.32 -25.62 16.96
CA ASN A 332 32.49 -25.86 16.14
C ASN A 332 33.74 -25.32 16.86
N LYS A 333 34.58 -26.25 17.34
CA LYS A 333 35.80 -25.92 18.11
C LYS A 333 36.80 -25.03 17.36
N ARG A 334 36.76 -24.95 16.02
CA ARG A 334 37.66 -24.10 15.22
C ARG A 334 37.12 -22.69 14.96
N SER A 335 35.82 -22.56 14.66
CA SER A 335 35.22 -21.26 14.32
C SER A 335 34.52 -20.58 15.49
N GLY A 336 34.30 -21.29 16.60
CA GLY A 336 33.48 -20.80 17.73
C GLY A 336 31.98 -20.71 17.41
N GLY A 337 31.57 -20.98 16.18
CA GLY A 337 30.17 -20.92 15.74
C GLY A 337 29.36 -22.16 16.14
N ILE A 338 28.04 -22.01 16.15
CA ILE A 338 27.09 -23.11 16.39
C ILE A 338 27.24 -24.15 15.26
N GLY A 339 27.32 -25.42 15.66
CA GLY A 339 27.41 -26.62 14.82
C GLY A 339 26.05 -27.28 14.64
N LYS A 340 25.96 -28.60 14.87
CA LYS A 340 24.70 -29.35 14.74
C LYS A 340 23.77 -29.05 15.92
N VAL A 341 22.55 -28.61 15.61
CA VAL A 341 21.44 -28.38 16.55
C VAL A 341 20.67 -29.68 16.76
N ASP A 342 20.33 -29.98 18.02
CA ASP A 342 19.35 -31.02 18.32
C ASP A 342 17.93 -30.47 18.12
N ASN A 343 17.23 -31.02 17.13
CA ASN A 343 15.87 -30.61 16.78
C ASN A 343 14.79 -31.43 17.49
N SER A 344 15.18 -32.42 18.32
CA SER A 344 14.24 -33.28 19.03
C SER A 344 13.60 -32.61 20.25
N ILE A 345 14.16 -31.51 20.76
CA ILE A 345 13.71 -30.81 21.97
C ILE A 345 13.18 -29.42 21.61
N GLY A 346 11.85 -29.27 21.65
CA GLY A 346 11.15 -28.06 21.21
C GLY A 346 10.58 -27.17 22.32
N ASP A 347 11.02 -27.34 23.57
CA ASP A 347 10.46 -26.69 24.77
C ASP A 347 10.51 -25.16 24.75
N LYS A 348 11.52 -24.59 24.06
CA LYS A 348 11.72 -23.15 23.93
C LYS A 348 10.99 -22.50 22.75
N VAL A 349 10.32 -23.29 21.88
CA VAL A 349 9.66 -22.75 20.68
C VAL A 349 8.48 -21.86 21.06
N GLU A 350 8.52 -20.60 20.63
CA GLU A 350 7.46 -19.61 20.77
C GLU A 350 6.50 -19.63 19.57
N ILE A 351 7.06 -19.77 18.36
CA ILE A 351 6.30 -19.77 17.11
C ILE A 351 6.77 -20.93 16.22
N MET A 352 5.89 -21.89 15.97
CA MET A 352 6.06 -22.98 15.01
C MET A 352 5.42 -22.55 13.68
N ILE A 353 6.22 -22.38 12.62
CA ILE A 353 5.75 -21.98 11.29
C ILE A 353 5.64 -23.23 10.43
N CYS A 354 4.45 -23.53 9.91
CA CYS A 354 4.22 -24.73 9.11
C CYS A 354 3.37 -24.49 7.86
N ASP A 355 3.47 -25.41 6.91
CA ASP A 355 2.50 -25.52 5.81
C ASP A 355 1.30 -26.38 6.20
N VAL A 356 0.33 -26.48 5.29
CA VAL A 356 -0.90 -27.25 5.50
C VAL A 356 -0.59 -28.75 5.68
N LYS A 357 0.29 -29.36 4.87
CA LYS A 357 0.65 -30.79 5.02
C LYS A 357 1.31 -31.10 6.36
N SER A 358 2.11 -30.19 6.89
CA SER A 358 2.89 -30.43 8.11
C SER A 358 2.14 -30.09 9.40
N TYR A 359 0.91 -29.55 9.32
CA TYR A 359 0.17 -29.06 10.49
C TYR A 359 0.05 -30.09 11.62
N LEU A 360 -0.39 -31.31 11.32
CA LEU A 360 -0.60 -32.33 12.36
C LEU A 360 0.72 -32.74 13.04
N VAL A 361 1.81 -32.81 12.27
CA VAL A 361 3.15 -33.10 12.81
C VAL A 361 3.61 -31.96 13.72
N ALA A 362 3.45 -30.72 13.28
CA ALA A 362 3.76 -29.53 14.06
C ALA A 362 2.93 -29.45 15.35
N MET A 363 1.64 -29.75 15.27
CA MET A 363 0.72 -29.79 16.41
C MET A 363 1.15 -30.83 17.45
N GLN A 364 1.41 -32.07 17.01
CA GLN A 364 1.85 -33.14 17.92
C GLN A 364 3.19 -32.80 18.57
N TYR A 365 4.13 -32.22 17.82
CA TYR A 365 5.41 -31.76 18.35
C TYR A 365 5.23 -30.68 19.42
N MET A 366 4.41 -29.66 19.16
CA MET A 366 4.16 -28.58 20.13
C MET A 366 3.45 -29.08 21.40
N LEU A 367 2.50 -30.02 21.26
CA LEU A 367 1.81 -30.66 22.39
C LEU A 367 2.72 -31.56 23.24
N ALA A 368 3.80 -32.09 22.67
CA ALA A 368 4.75 -32.91 23.43
C ALA A 368 5.53 -32.09 24.49
N PHE A 369 5.63 -30.77 24.31
CA PHE A 369 6.40 -29.88 25.19
C PHE A 369 5.56 -28.81 25.90
N ASN A 370 4.29 -28.62 25.49
CA ASN A 370 3.44 -27.54 26.01
C ASN A 370 2.03 -28.05 26.31
N ASN A 371 1.40 -27.46 27.33
CA ASN A 371 -0.03 -27.66 27.57
C ASN A 371 -0.85 -27.06 26.43
N GLU A 372 -1.84 -27.81 25.95
CA GLU A 372 -2.79 -27.39 24.90
C GLU A 372 -3.37 -25.99 25.18
N SER A 373 -3.73 -25.72 26.44
CA SER A 373 -4.35 -24.45 26.83
C SER A 373 -3.48 -23.22 26.55
N ASN A 374 -2.18 -23.40 26.35
CA ASN A 374 -1.22 -22.34 26.06
C ASN A 374 -0.88 -22.24 24.56
N ILE A 375 -1.43 -23.10 23.71
CA ILE A 375 -1.16 -23.14 22.26
C ILE A 375 -2.31 -22.46 21.52
N ILE A 376 -1.99 -21.69 20.49
CA ILE A 376 -2.94 -21.11 19.55
C ILE A 376 -2.56 -21.55 18.14
N THR A 377 -3.51 -22.08 17.40
CA THR A 377 -3.37 -22.27 15.95
C THR A 377 -3.79 -20.97 15.25
N TYR A 378 -2.85 -20.31 14.59
CA TYR A 378 -3.11 -19.15 13.74
C TYR A 378 -3.01 -19.58 12.28
N TRP A 379 -4.15 -19.72 11.61
CA TRP A 379 -4.20 -20.09 10.20
C TRP A 379 -4.35 -18.84 9.34
N ASP A 380 -3.29 -18.48 8.61
CA ASP A 380 -3.28 -17.34 7.70
C ASP A 380 -3.72 -17.74 6.29
N GLU A 381 -4.65 -16.97 5.74
CA GLU A 381 -5.29 -17.16 4.44
C GLU A 381 -5.88 -18.58 4.25
N PRO A 382 -6.77 -19.06 5.15
CA PRO A 382 -7.38 -20.38 5.03
C PRO A 382 -8.26 -20.54 3.79
N THR A 383 -8.68 -19.45 3.15
CA THR A 383 -9.53 -19.46 1.95
C THR A 383 -8.78 -19.75 0.65
N ILE A 384 -7.43 -19.78 0.68
CA ILE A 384 -6.65 -20.13 -0.51
C ILE A 384 -7.04 -21.53 -0.97
N THR A 385 -7.34 -21.67 -2.26
CA THR A 385 -7.85 -22.88 -2.94
C THR A 385 -9.33 -23.20 -2.74
N MET A 386 -10.08 -22.41 -1.96
CA MET A 386 -11.53 -22.58 -1.80
C MET A 386 -12.33 -22.03 -2.99
N ASP A 387 -11.68 -21.32 -3.92
CA ASP A 387 -12.27 -20.86 -5.17
C ASP A 387 -12.42 -21.97 -6.22
N TYR A 388 -11.74 -23.11 -6.02
CA TYR A 388 -11.86 -24.31 -6.83
C TYR A 388 -12.84 -25.30 -6.19
N GLU A 389 -13.56 -26.05 -7.03
CA GLU A 389 -14.42 -27.15 -6.56
C GLU A 389 -13.60 -28.31 -5.97
N THR A 390 -12.42 -28.57 -6.52
CA THR A 390 -11.49 -29.61 -6.06
C THR A 390 -10.05 -29.13 -6.14
N HIS A 391 -9.25 -29.38 -5.11
CA HIS A 391 -7.82 -29.09 -5.09
C HIS A 391 -7.04 -30.16 -4.30
N GLU A 392 -5.76 -30.38 -4.63
CA GLU A 392 -4.87 -31.35 -3.95
C GLU A 392 -4.71 -31.12 -2.44
N LEU A 393 -4.99 -29.89 -1.97
CA LEU A 393 -4.90 -29.52 -0.56
C LEU A 393 -6.19 -29.78 0.21
N HIS A 394 -7.32 -29.97 -0.47
CA HIS A 394 -8.64 -30.08 0.17
C HIS A 394 -8.70 -31.26 1.14
N GLU A 395 -8.23 -32.43 0.72
CA GLU A 395 -8.18 -33.62 1.57
C GLU A 395 -7.32 -33.38 2.83
N GLN A 396 -6.16 -32.74 2.65
CA GLN A 396 -5.27 -32.42 3.76
C GLN A 396 -5.86 -31.38 4.71
N ILE A 397 -6.55 -30.36 4.19
CA ILE A 397 -7.25 -29.34 4.99
C ILE A 397 -8.33 -30.00 5.84
N HIS A 398 -9.16 -30.84 5.23
CA HIS A 398 -10.22 -31.57 5.93
C HIS A 398 -9.64 -32.48 7.02
N LYS A 399 -8.59 -33.24 6.71
CA LYS A 399 -7.88 -34.07 7.69
C LYS A 399 -7.32 -33.25 8.85
N ASN A 400 -6.69 -32.10 8.56
CA ASN A 400 -6.15 -31.21 9.59
C ASN A 400 -7.24 -30.69 10.53
N TRP A 401 -8.41 -30.34 10.00
CA TRP A 401 -9.55 -29.89 10.79
C TRP A 401 -10.11 -31.02 11.68
N ALA A 402 -10.39 -32.17 11.08
CA ALA A 402 -10.94 -33.34 11.74
C ALA A 402 -10.02 -33.87 12.86
N GLU A 403 -8.70 -33.87 12.66
CA GLU A 403 -7.72 -34.35 13.64
C GLU A 403 -7.15 -33.26 14.56
N ASN A 404 -7.54 -31.99 14.39
CA ASN A 404 -7.07 -30.87 15.22
C ASN A 404 -7.32 -31.14 16.71
N LYS A 405 -6.35 -30.82 17.59
CA LYS A 405 -6.50 -30.92 19.05
C LYS A 405 -6.37 -29.58 19.77
N ILE A 406 -6.14 -28.49 19.03
CA ILE A 406 -5.95 -27.15 19.60
C ILE A 406 -7.29 -26.41 19.64
N SER A 407 -7.73 -26.06 20.84
CA SER A 407 -9.02 -25.44 21.18
C SER A 407 -9.05 -23.93 20.95
N LYS A 408 -7.88 -23.30 20.71
CA LYS A 408 -7.74 -21.87 20.42
C LYS A 408 -7.29 -21.69 18.98
N LEU A 409 -8.21 -21.27 18.12
CA LEU A 409 -7.97 -21.19 16.69
C LEU A 409 -8.33 -19.82 16.13
N VAL A 410 -7.44 -19.26 15.31
CA VAL A 410 -7.65 -18.00 14.58
C VAL A 410 -7.65 -18.31 13.09
N LEU A 411 -8.76 -18.01 12.41
CA LEU A 411 -8.85 -18.01 10.95
C LEU A 411 -8.64 -16.58 10.49
N SER A 412 -7.58 -16.30 9.73
CA SER A 412 -7.16 -14.95 9.32
C SER A 412 -7.25 -14.79 7.80
N CYS A 413 -8.28 -14.10 7.29
CA CYS A 413 -8.36 -13.71 5.88
C CYS A 413 -9.24 -12.47 5.71
N ALA A 414 -8.93 -11.63 4.71
CA ALA A 414 -9.71 -10.41 4.43
C ALA A 414 -11.14 -10.70 3.93
N THR A 415 -11.38 -11.89 3.36
CA THR A 415 -12.65 -12.28 2.73
C THR A 415 -13.21 -13.57 3.31
N LEU A 416 -13.03 -13.81 4.61
CA LEU A 416 -13.70 -14.94 5.27
C LEU A 416 -15.22 -14.83 5.07
N PRO A 417 -15.91 -15.96 4.90
CA PRO A 417 -17.37 -15.96 4.91
C PRO A 417 -17.92 -15.45 6.26
N LYS A 418 -19.13 -14.91 6.23
CA LYS A 418 -19.79 -14.41 7.45
C LYS A 418 -20.21 -15.57 8.36
N GLU A 419 -20.45 -15.26 9.62
CA GLU A 419 -20.82 -16.25 10.64
C GLU A 419 -22.01 -17.14 10.23
N HIS A 420 -23.06 -16.52 9.65
CA HIS A 420 -24.23 -17.27 9.18
C HIS A 420 -23.93 -18.19 7.99
N GLU A 421 -22.95 -17.85 7.14
CA GLU A 421 -22.49 -18.68 6.03
C GLU A 421 -21.60 -19.83 6.51
N MET A 422 -21.00 -19.73 7.71
CA MET A 422 -20.10 -20.73 8.31
C MET A 422 -20.75 -21.57 9.41
N THR A 423 -22.08 -21.64 9.45
CA THR A 423 -22.81 -22.24 10.57
C THR A 423 -22.37 -23.69 10.83
N SER A 424 -22.19 -24.51 9.79
CA SER A 424 -21.74 -25.90 9.94
C SER A 424 -20.35 -26.00 10.56
N THR A 425 -19.40 -25.20 10.08
CA THR A 425 -18.03 -25.15 10.62
C THR A 425 -17.99 -24.72 12.07
N ILE A 426 -18.78 -23.71 12.44
CA ILE A 426 -18.86 -23.22 13.81
C ILE A 426 -19.48 -24.27 14.74
N MET A 427 -20.54 -24.93 14.29
CA MET A 427 -21.19 -26.01 15.05
C MET A 427 -20.26 -27.21 15.24
N ASP A 428 -19.54 -27.61 14.19
CA ASP A 428 -18.54 -28.67 14.27
C ASP A 428 -17.45 -28.35 15.30
N PHE A 429 -16.89 -27.14 15.25
CA PHE A 429 -15.89 -26.68 16.22
C PHE A 429 -16.41 -26.72 17.67
N ARG A 430 -17.63 -26.24 17.91
CA ARG A 430 -18.29 -26.28 19.23
C ARG A 430 -18.59 -27.70 19.70
N SER A 431 -18.89 -28.62 18.78
CA SER A 431 -19.12 -30.02 19.13
C SER A 431 -17.84 -30.70 19.60
N LYS A 432 -16.69 -30.26 19.05
CA LYS A 432 -15.36 -30.79 19.36
C LYS A 432 -14.74 -30.15 20.60
N PHE A 433 -15.00 -28.87 20.83
CA PHE A 433 -14.52 -28.12 21.98
C PHE A 433 -15.70 -27.52 22.75
N GLU A 434 -16.05 -28.16 23.86
CA GLU A 434 -17.15 -27.74 24.74
C GLU A 434 -16.92 -26.30 25.26
N ASP A 435 -18.01 -25.55 25.40
CA ASP A 435 -18.01 -24.14 25.83
C ASP A 435 -17.13 -23.20 24.99
N ALA A 436 -16.91 -23.51 23.70
CA ALA A 436 -16.13 -22.66 22.81
C ALA A 436 -16.80 -21.31 22.49
N ASP A 437 -16.07 -20.24 22.79
CA ASP A 437 -16.44 -18.87 22.44
C ASP A 437 -16.14 -18.56 20.97
N ILE A 438 -17.07 -17.91 20.26
CA ILE A 438 -16.90 -17.49 18.87
C ILE A 438 -16.75 -15.98 18.84
N PHE A 439 -15.65 -15.49 18.27
CA PHE A 439 -15.37 -14.07 18.12
C PHE A 439 -15.22 -13.71 16.65
N THR A 440 -15.85 -12.61 16.24
CA THR A 440 -15.73 -12.07 14.89
C THR A 440 -15.07 -10.70 14.98
N ILE A 441 -13.85 -10.58 14.45
CA ILE A 441 -13.09 -9.32 14.38
C ILE A 441 -13.22 -8.78 12.96
N GLN A 442 -13.76 -7.57 12.80
CA GLN A 442 -13.90 -6.90 11.51
C GLN A 442 -13.30 -5.49 11.55
N SER A 443 -12.43 -5.18 10.60
CA SER A 443 -11.94 -3.82 10.36
C SER A 443 -12.13 -3.41 8.91
N TYR A 444 -12.38 -2.11 8.72
CA TYR A 444 -12.51 -1.45 7.43
C TYR A 444 -11.63 -0.19 7.37
N ASP A 445 -10.59 -0.13 8.22
CA ASP A 445 -9.68 1.01 8.29
C ASP A 445 -8.97 1.18 6.94
N CYS A 446 -9.20 2.33 6.30
CA CYS A 446 -8.49 2.74 5.10
C CYS A 446 -7.91 4.14 5.32
N LYS A 447 -6.69 4.36 4.83
CA LYS A 447 -6.03 5.67 4.87
C LYS A 447 -6.05 6.41 3.54
N LYS A 448 -6.39 5.70 2.47
CA LYS A 448 -6.43 6.19 1.09
C LYS A 448 -7.52 5.45 0.31
N SER A 449 -8.20 6.15 -0.59
CA SER A 449 -9.17 5.53 -1.51
C SER A 449 -8.47 4.95 -2.73
N VAL A 450 -9.01 3.88 -3.27
CA VAL A 450 -8.59 3.31 -4.57
C VAL A 450 -9.76 3.43 -5.53
N SER A 451 -9.64 4.25 -6.57
CA SER A 451 -10.76 4.52 -7.47
C SER A 451 -11.01 3.30 -8.38
N LEU A 452 -12.26 2.84 -8.41
CA LEU A 452 -12.70 1.82 -9.38
C LEU A 452 -13.12 2.49 -10.66
N LEU A 453 -12.58 2.04 -11.79
CA LEU A 453 -12.88 2.56 -13.11
C LEU A 453 -13.51 1.47 -13.99
N GLY A 454 -14.61 1.81 -14.65
CA GLY A 454 -15.25 0.95 -15.65
C GLY A 454 -14.45 0.87 -16.96
N LYS A 455 -15.00 0.14 -17.95
CA LYS A 455 -14.34 -0.09 -19.25
C LYS A 455 -14.08 1.19 -20.05
N ASP A 456 -14.86 2.24 -19.77
CA ASP A 456 -14.78 3.59 -20.35
C ASP A 456 -13.87 4.55 -19.57
N GLY A 457 -13.27 4.08 -18.47
CA GLY A 457 -12.39 4.86 -17.60
C GLY A 457 -13.14 5.81 -16.66
N LYS A 458 -14.46 5.67 -16.48
CA LYS A 458 -15.23 6.47 -15.54
C LYS A 458 -15.26 5.85 -14.13
N PRO A 459 -15.31 6.66 -13.07
CA PRO A 459 -15.49 6.18 -11.70
C PRO A 459 -16.75 5.32 -11.54
N ALA A 460 -16.65 4.28 -10.73
CA ALA A 460 -17.74 3.36 -10.43
C ALA A 460 -18.10 3.42 -8.94
N LEU A 461 -19.26 3.99 -8.65
CA LEU A 461 -19.88 4.02 -7.33
C LEU A 461 -21.34 3.60 -7.43
N PRO A 462 -21.97 3.14 -6.33
CA PRO A 462 -23.38 2.72 -6.34
C PRO A 462 -24.32 3.72 -7.05
N HIS A 463 -24.18 5.01 -6.76
CA HIS A 463 -25.02 6.06 -7.34
C HIS A 463 -24.75 6.36 -8.83
N LEU A 464 -23.64 5.87 -9.40
CA LEU A 464 -23.29 5.99 -10.82
C LEU A 464 -23.62 4.72 -11.61
N LEU A 465 -23.77 3.58 -10.93
CA LEU A 465 -23.98 2.27 -11.56
C LEU A 465 -25.46 1.88 -11.66
N PHE A 466 -26.27 2.20 -10.65
CA PHE A 466 -27.62 1.64 -10.54
C PHE A 466 -28.71 2.69 -10.75
N SER A 467 -29.25 2.81 -11.97
CA SER A 467 -30.38 3.69 -12.26
C SER A 467 -31.68 3.26 -11.54
N GLN A 468 -31.85 1.97 -11.28
CA GLN A 468 -33.02 1.43 -10.58
C GLN A 468 -32.86 1.55 -9.06
N TYR A 469 -33.88 2.12 -8.40
CA TYR A 469 -33.87 2.34 -6.95
C TYR A 469 -33.70 1.04 -6.15
N ASP A 470 -34.41 -0.02 -6.53
CA ASP A 470 -34.37 -1.29 -5.78
C ASP A 470 -32.96 -1.91 -5.78
N LYS A 471 -32.26 -1.87 -6.93
CA LYS A 471 -30.87 -2.32 -7.04
C LYS A 471 -29.92 -1.43 -6.26
N LEU A 472 -30.16 -0.11 -6.22
CA LEU A 472 -29.39 0.81 -5.39
C LEU A 472 -29.54 0.46 -3.91
N GLN A 473 -30.76 0.18 -3.44
CA GLN A 473 -31.03 -0.21 -2.06
C GLN A 473 -30.40 -1.56 -1.69
N GLU A 474 -30.47 -2.54 -2.59
CA GLU A 474 -29.78 -3.82 -2.45
C GLU A 474 -28.26 -3.63 -2.33
N CYS A 475 -27.67 -2.82 -3.21
CA CYS A 475 -26.26 -2.47 -3.18
C CYS A 475 -25.87 -1.76 -1.86
N ALA A 476 -26.65 -0.78 -1.42
CA ALA A 476 -26.40 -0.05 -0.18
C ALA A 476 -26.39 -0.99 1.03
N ARG A 477 -27.34 -1.93 1.10
CA ARG A 477 -27.39 -2.97 2.14
C ARG A 477 -26.16 -3.87 2.10
N HIS A 478 -25.82 -4.37 0.91
CA HIS A 478 -24.64 -5.22 0.71
C HIS A 478 -23.34 -4.52 1.15
N CYS A 479 -23.15 -3.25 0.76
CA CYS A 479 -21.97 -2.47 1.12
C CYS A 479 -21.94 -2.09 2.62
N SER A 480 -23.10 -1.89 3.25
CA SER A 480 -23.21 -1.64 4.69
C SER A 480 -22.80 -2.85 5.52
N GLU A 481 -23.10 -4.06 5.04
CA GLU A 481 -22.64 -5.31 5.67
C GLU A 481 -21.17 -5.62 5.37
N ASN A 482 -20.63 -5.11 4.25
CA ASN A 482 -19.27 -5.35 3.78
C ASN A 482 -18.46 -4.04 3.72
N LYS A 483 -18.32 -3.37 4.87
CA LYS A 483 -17.68 -2.04 4.97
C LYS A 483 -16.23 -2.00 4.49
N SER A 484 -15.55 -3.14 4.37
CA SER A 484 -14.22 -3.23 3.76
C SER A 484 -14.19 -2.71 2.32
N LEU A 485 -15.32 -2.76 1.59
CA LEU A 485 -15.47 -2.22 0.24
C LEU A 485 -15.34 -0.70 0.19
N LEU A 486 -15.58 0.02 1.31
CA LEU A 486 -15.48 1.48 1.37
C LEU A 486 -14.09 1.99 0.99
N ARG A 487 -13.04 1.17 1.11
CA ARG A 487 -11.70 1.48 0.60
C ARG A 487 -11.70 1.84 -0.89
N TYR A 488 -12.60 1.24 -1.66
CA TYR A 488 -12.68 1.39 -3.12
C TYR A 488 -13.64 2.50 -3.58
N PHE A 489 -14.22 3.24 -2.64
CA PHE A 489 -15.16 4.31 -2.96
C PHE A 489 -14.39 5.61 -3.10
N ASP A 490 -14.46 6.22 -4.28
CA ASP A 490 -13.79 7.48 -4.58
C ASP A 490 -14.39 8.62 -3.73
N LEU A 491 -13.54 9.29 -2.96
CA LEU A 491 -13.98 10.33 -2.02
C LEU A 491 -14.56 11.56 -2.75
N LYS A 492 -14.07 11.90 -3.95
CA LYS A 492 -14.58 13.07 -4.70
C LYS A 492 -16.01 12.85 -5.13
N GLU A 493 -16.31 11.68 -5.69
CA GLU A 493 -17.67 11.35 -6.12
C GLU A 493 -18.61 11.19 -4.91
N ILE A 494 -18.10 10.70 -3.77
CA ILE A 494 -18.86 10.71 -2.51
C ILE A 494 -19.23 12.13 -2.08
N ILE A 495 -18.27 13.06 -2.06
CA ILE A 495 -18.51 14.46 -1.68
C ILE A 495 -19.56 15.07 -2.59
N ARG A 496 -19.41 14.88 -3.91
CA ARG A 496 -20.36 15.37 -4.92
C ARG A 496 -21.78 14.84 -4.70
N PHE A 497 -21.92 13.56 -4.37
CA PHE A 497 -23.20 12.97 -4.03
C PHE A 497 -23.79 13.57 -2.73
N ILE A 498 -22.97 13.69 -1.68
CA ILE A 498 -23.37 14.26 -0.38
C ILE A 498 -23.86 15.70 -0.56
N GLU A 499 -23.11 16.51 -1.30
CA GLU A 499 -23.48 17.90 -1.60
C GLU A 499 -24.82 17.99 -2.32
N TYR A 500 -25.02 17.17 -3.35
CA TYR A 500 -26.30 17.13 -4.06
C TYR A 500 -27.46 16.77 -3.14
N ALA A 501 -27.32 15.72 -2.33
CA ALA A 501 -28.38 15.27 -1.40
C ALA A 501 -28.69 16.33 -0.31
N ASN A 502 -27.68 17.09 0.11
CA ASN A 502 -27.85 18.10 1.15
C ASN A 502 -28.37 19.44 0.61
N GLN A 503 -28.06 19.82 -0.62
CA GLN A 503 -28.50 21.10 -1.21
C GLN A 503 -29.91 21.06 -1.78
N ASN A 504 -30.40 19.89 -2.19
CA ASN A 504 -31.73 19.75 -2.78
C ASN A 504 -32.78 19.39 -1.73
N GLU A 505 -33.89 20.13 -1.73
CA GLU A 505 -35.06 19.82 -0.90
C GLU A 505 -35.80 18.59 -1.43
N GLY A 506 -36.41 17.81 -0.55
CA GLY A 506 -37.19 16.63 -0.93
C GLY A 506 -36.39 15.42 -1.43
N VAL A 507 -35.05 15.42 -1.27
CA VAL A 507 -34.18 14.26 -1.58
C VAL A 507 -33.97 13.35 -0.37
N ILE A 508 -33.77 13.96 0.81
CA ILE A 508 -33.58 13.28 2.10
C ILE A 508 -34.33 14.02 3.22
N GLU A 509 -34.66 13.33 4.32
CA GLU A 509 -35.22 13.96 5.51
C GLU A 509 -34.22 14.90 6.21
N GLY A 510 -34.73 15.93 6.89
CA GLY A 510 -33.91 16.93 7.58
C GLY A 510 -32.97 16.36 8.63
N VAL A 511 -33.39 15.30 9.33
CA VAL A 511 -32.60 14.54 10.32
C VAL A 511 -31.31 13.96 9.71
N TYR A 512 -31.30 13.68 8.41
CA TYR A 512 -30.13 13.13 7.71
C TYR A 512 -29.27 14.20 7.04
N LYS A 513 -29.56 15.50 7.21
CA LYS A 513 -28.67 16.57 6.72
C LYS A 513 -27.35 16.56 7.49
N MET A 514 -26.27 16.95 6.82
CA MET A 514 -24.90 16.75 7.30
C MET A 514 -24.63 17.46 8.63
N GLU A 515 -25.26 18.60 8.88
CA GLU A 515 -25.11 19.37 10.13
C GLU A 515 -25.62 18.57 11.34
N TYR A 516 -26.76 17.88 11.19
CA TYR A 516 -27.32 17.02 12.24
C TYR A 516 -26.58 15.70 12.34
N TYR A 517 -26.21 15.09 11.21
CA TYR A 517 -25.52 13.79 11.20
C TYR A 517 -24.14 13.85 11.90
N PHE A 518 -23.40 14.94 11.70
CA PHE A 518 -22.10 15.14 12.36
C PHE A 518 -22.20 15.86 13.71
N ASP A 519 -23.39 16.12 14.24
CA ASP A 519 -23.64 16.89 15.47
C ASP A 519 -22.88 18.22 15.53
N ASP A 520 -22.74 18.90 14.38
CA ASP A 520 -21.90 20.10 14.21
C ASP A 520 -20.43 19.95 14.70
N ASP A 521 -19.93 18.72 14.80
CA ASP A 521 -18.57 18.41 15.24
C ASP A 521 -17.66 18.08 14.05
N ILE A 522 -16.85 19.07 13.68
CA ILE A 522 -15.82 18.97 12.64
C ILE A 522 -14.91 17.74 12.82
N ARG A 523 -14.66 17.28 14.05
CA ARG A 523 -13.80 16.11 14.32
C ARG A 523 -14.40 14.81 13.78
N LYS A 524 -15.72 14.74 13.64
CA LYS A 524 -16.42 13.57 13.07
C LYS A 524 -16.33 13.52 11.55
N VAL A 525 -16.00 14.64 10.90
CA VAL A 525 -15.76 14.72 9.44
C VAL A 525 -14.40 14.09 9.12
N SER A 526 -14.39 12.77 9.03
CA SER A 526 -13.23 11.94 8.66
C SER A 526 -13.53 11.16 7.37
N MET A 527 -12.51 10.56 6.74
CA MET A 527 -12.72 9.77 5.53
C MET A 527 -13.73 8.62 5.76
N ASN A 528 -13.59 7.91 6.88
CA ASN A 528 -14.54 6.86 7.25
C ASN A 528 -15.93 7.44 7.58
N GLY A 529 -15.99 8.56 8.31
CA GLY A 529 -17.24 9.23 8.64
C GLY A 529 -18.04 9.63 7.40
N LEU A 530 -17.38 10.21 6.39
CA LEU A 530 -18.00 10.58 5.12
C LEU A 530 -18.46 9.37 4.30
N LYS A 531 -17.65 8.30 4.27
CA LYS A 531 -17.98 7.07 3.55
C LYS A 531 -19.17 6.33 4.17
N VAL A 532 -19.24 6.28 5.50
CA VAL A 532 -20.38 5.71 6.22
C VAL A 532 -21.63 6.58 6.03
N TYR A 533 -21.49 7.91 6.16
CA TYR A 533 -22.59 8.84 5.90
C TYR A 533 -23.15 8.69 4.47
N TYR A 534 -22.28 8.53 3.48
CA TYR A 534 -22.68 8.24 2.10
C TYR A 534 -23.52 6.97 1.98
N LEU A 535 -23.13 5.86 2.62
CA LEU A 535 -23.93 4.62 2.61
C LEU A 535 -25.29 4.82 3.29
N ASP A 536 -25.32 5.53 4.41
CA ASP A 536 -26.57 5.85 5.11
C ASP A 536 -27.47 6.68 4.20
N LEU A 537 -26.96 7.72 3.56
CA LEU A 537 -27.71 8.53 2.61
C LEU A 537 -28.28 7.72 1.44
N LEU A 538 -27.51 6.79 0.87
CA LEU A 538 -28.02 5.90 -0.18
C LEU A 538 -29.29 5.17 0.26
N SER A 539 -29.35 4.72 1.51
CA SER A 539 -30.51 4.03 2.09
C SER A 539 -31.69 4.93 2.46
N LYS A 540 -31.49 6.26 2.47
CA LYS A 540 -32.46 7.25 2.95
C LYS A 540 -32.96 8.21 1.87
N ILE A 541 -32.53 8.05 0.62
CA ILE A 541 -33.08 8.80 -0.51
C ILE A 541 -34.55 8.44 -0.71
N TYR A 542 -35.40 9.46 -0.90
CA TYR A 542 -36.79 9.26 -1.30
C TYR A 542 -36.89 8.60 -2.69
N PRO A 543 -37.69 7.52 -2.85
CA PRO A 543 -37.78 6.78 -4.13
C PRO A 543 -38.12 7.66 -5.34
N GLY A 544 -39.01 8.64 -5.15
CA GLY A 544 -39.43 9.55 -6.23
C GLY A 544 -38.36 10.55 -6.67
N ALA A 545 -37.38 10.85 -5.81
CA ALA A 545 -36.29 11.79 -6.12
C ALA A 545 -35.12 11.11 -6.88
N TRP A 546 -35.00 9.79 -6.76
CA TRP A 546 -33.85 9.06 -7.29
C TRP A 546 -33.63 9.19 -8.81
N PRO A 547 -34.64 9.06 -9.68
CA PRO A 547 -34.42 9.15 -11.14
C PRO A 547 -33.79 10.48 -11.57
N ALA A 548 -34.27 11.60 -11.01
CA ALA A 548 -33.74 12.93 -11.31
C ALA A 548 -32.31 13.11 -10.77
N MET A 549 -32.04 12.61 -9.56
CA MET A 549 -30.71 12.64 -8.96
C MET A 549 -29.70 11.83 -9.77
N TYR A 550 -30.06 10.60 -10.16
CA TYR A 550 -29.22 9.74 -10.99
C TYR A 550 -28.88 10.38 -12.33
N GLU A 551 -29.89 10.93 -13.02
CA GLU A 551 -29.69 11.63 -14.29
C GLU A 551 -28.75 12.83 -14.14
N CYS A 552 -28.91 13.62 -13.08
CA CYS A 552 -28.06 14.76 -12.81
C CYS A 552 -26.60 14.34 -12.57
N LEU A 553 -26.36 13.36 -11.69
CA LEU A 553 -25.04 12.90 -11.30
C LEU A 553 -24.30 12.13 -12.41
N THR A 554 -25.02 11.47 -13.31
CA THR A 554 -24.41 10.77 -14.45
C THR A 554 -24.13 11.69 -15.64
N LYS A 555 -24.97 12.72 -15.86
CA LYS A 555 -24.81 13.67 -16.98
C LYS A 555 -23.87 14.83 -16.69
N SER A 556 -23.79 15.29 -15.44
CA SER A 556 -22.72 16.22 -15.09
C SER A 556 -21.42 15.44 -15.14
N GLU A 557 -20.72 15.49 -16.27
CA GLU A 557 -19.38 14.93 -16.32
C GLU A 557 -18.55 15.63 -15.24
N PRO A 558 -17.77 14.89 -14.42
CA PRO A 558 -16.64 15.52 -13.77
C PRO A 558 -15.78 16.07 -14.90
N THR A 559 -15.69 17.39 -14.98
CA THR A 559 -14.81 18.06 -15.93
C THR A 559 -13.44 17.43 -15.77
N LYS A 560 -12.93 16.76 -16.81
CA LYS A 560 -11.54 16.29 -16.83
C LYS A 560 -10.64 17.53 -16.68
N SER A 561 -10.25 17.87 -15.46
CA SER A 561 -9.21 18.86 -15.16
C SER A 561 -8.89 18.87 -13.67
N ASN A 562 -7.82 18.18 -13.30
CA ASN A 562 -6.78 18.78 -12.45
C ASN A 562 -5.72 19.38 -13.39
N SER A 563 -6.12 20.37 -14.18
CA SER A 563 -5.24 21.33 -14.85
C SER A 563 -6.00 22.65 -14.92
N THR A 564 -5.88 23.43 -13.85
CA THR A 564 -6.26 24.86 -13.73
C THR A 564 -6.74 25.49 -15.05
N SER A 565 -8.06 25.60 -15.25
CA SER A 565 -8.63 26.40 -16.33
C SER A 565 -8.93 27.81 -15.82
N LEU A 566 -8.11 28.77 -16.25
CA LEU A 566 -8.39 30.19 -16.15
C LEU A 566 -9.34 30.60 -17.29
N ARG A 567 -10.32 31.42 -16.92
CA ARG A 567 -11.39 32.00 -17.75
C ARG A 567 -10.89 32.49 -19.12
N SER A 568 -11.49 31.98 -20.19
CA SER A 568 -11.36 32.56 -21.54
C SER A 568 -12.33 33.74 -21.68
N ILE A 569 -11.75 34.92 -21.91
CA ILE A 569 -12.45 36.14 -22.29
C ILE A 569 -12.92 35.99 -23.74
N ARG A 570 -14.20 36.28 -23.99
CA ARG A 570 -14.77 36.39 -25.35
C ARG A 570 -14.01 37.47 -26.13
N SER A 571 -13.47 37.10 -27.28
CA SER A 571 -13.08 38.04 -28.34
C SER A 571 -13.69 37.61 -29.66
N GLU A 572 -14.34 38.57 -30.30
CA GLU A 572 -15.19 38.46 -31.49
C GLU A 572 -14.47 37.93 -32.73
N GLU A 573 -15.26 37.26 -33.57
CA GLU A 573 -14.91 36.79 -34.90
C GLU A 573 -14.38 37.92 -35.79
N SER A 574 -13.22 37.68 -36.42
CA SER A 574 -12.84 38.40 -37.63
C SER A 574 -12.55 37.41 -38.75
N VAL A 575 -13.47 37.40 -39.72
CA VAL A 575 -13.38 36.69 -40.99
C VAL A 575 -12.17 37.17 -41.78
N ARG A 576 -11.35 36.25 -42.32
CA ARG A 576 -10.38 36.54 -43.38
C ARG A 576 -10.42 35.49 -44.49
N PRO A 577 -10.12 35.89 -45.74
CA PRO A 577 -10.65 35.25 -46.94
C PRO A 577 -9.78 34.13 -47.48
N ILE A 578 -10.44 33.33 -48.32
CA ILE A 578 -9.94 32.21 -49.11
C ILE A 578 -8.83 32.66 -50.07
N GLY A 579 -7.72 31.90 -50.08
CA GLY A 579 -6.82 31.79 -51.24
C GLY A 579 -5.39 32.29 -51.01
N GLN A 580 -4.47 31.38 -50.70
CA GLN A 580 -3.16 31.26 -51.37
C GLN A 580 -2.37 30.07 -50.81
N THR A 581 -1.97 29.18 -51.72
CA THR A 581 -1.09 28.04 -51.50
C THR A 581 0.37 28.49 -51.56
N ILE A 582 1.15 28.24 -50.51
CA ILE A 582 2.61 28.39 -50.53
C ILE A 582 3.22 27.05 -50.12
N PHE A 583 3.91 26.40 -51.07
CA PHE A 583 4.75 25.24 -50.83
C PHE A 583 6.06 25.68 -50.14
N ARG A 584 6.41 25.03 -49.03
CA ARG A 584 7.80 24.94 -48.55
C ARG A 584 8.15 23.50 -48.19
N GLN A 585 9.36 23.13 -48.59
CA GLN A 585 9.89 21.79 -48.75
C GLN A 585 10.22 21.08 -47.42
N SER A 586 9.80 19.81 -47.37
CA SER A 586 10.45 18.63 -46.79
C SER A 586 11.35 18.78 -45.56
N SER A 587 10.86 18.30 -44.42
CA SER A 587 11.61 17.47 -43.46
C SER A 587 10.65 16.47 -42.79
N LEU A 588 11.16 15.28 -42.49
CA LEU A 588 10.48 14.01 -42.23
C LEU A 588 9.25 14.11 -41.30
N ASN A 589 8.04 14.05 -41.89
CA ASN A 589 6.80 13.87 -41.14
C ASN A 589 6.42 12.39 -41.09
N ALA A 590 6.28 11.87 -39.87
CA ALA A 590 5.49 10.67 -39.59
C ALA A 590 4.06 10.88 -40.14
N SER A 591 3.50 9.85 -40.73
CA SER A 591 2.12 9.86 -41.22
C SER A 591 1.16 10.24 -40.08
N PRO A 592 0.13 11.07 -40.34
CA PRO A 592 -0.87 11.37 -39.33
C PRO A 592 -1.56 10.07 -38.90
N VAL A 593 -1.49 9.77 -37.60
CA VAL A 593 -2.18 8.62 -37.00
C VAL A 593 -3.67 8.74 -37.32
N PRO A 594 -4.31 7.71 -37.90
CA PRO A 594 -5.74 7.76 -38.18
C PRO A 594 -6.50 7.90 -36.85
N LYS A 595 -7.42 8.87 -36.77
CA LYS A 595 -8.38 8.97 -35.67
C LYS A 595 -9.32 7.76 -35.73
N VAL A 596 -8.98 6.70 -35.00
CA VAL A 596 -9.89 5.59 -34.73
C VAL A 596 -10.95 6.09 -33.75
N SER A 597 -12.22 5.87 -34.09
CA SER A 597 -13.37 6.20 -33.24
C SER A 597 -13.22 5.57 -31.84
N ALA A 598 -13.38 6.39 -30.80
CA ALA A 598 -13.09 6.05 -29.40
C ALA A 598 -13.92 4.89 -28.80
N ALA A 599 -14.95 4.40 -29.49
CA ALA A 599 -15.88 3.41 -28.95
C ALA A 599 -15.45 1.93 -29.15
N GLN A 600 -14.44 1.65 -29.99
CA GLN A 600 -13.98 0.27 -30.27
C GLN A 600 -12.49 0.02 -29.98
N ALA A 601 -11.72 1.05 -29.62
CA ALA A 601 -10.31 0.89 -29.27
C ALA A 601 -10.20 0.47 -27.79
N GLY A 602 -9.66 -0.72 -27.52
CA GLY A 602 -9.29 -1.11 -26.15
C GLY A 602 -8.23 -0.16 -25.56
N ILE A 603 -8.07 -0.17 -24.23
CA ILE A 603 -7.10 0.70 -23.53
C ILE A 603 -5.68 0.45 -24.07
N LEU A 604 -5.01 1.52 -24.49
CA LEU A 604 -3.73 1.54 -25.20
C LEU A 604 -2.58 1.82 -24.22
N LEU A 605 -2.28 0.84 -23.37
CA LEU A 605 -1.36 0.98 -22.23
C LEU A 605 0.11 1.24 -22.60
N THR A 606 0.54 0.89 -23.81
CA THR A 606 1.91 1.14 -24.28
C THR A 606 2.03 2.42 -25.13
N THR A 607 0.92 3.15 -25.34
CA THR A 607 0.89 4.39 -26.14
C THR A 607 0.05 5.47 -25.45
N THR A 608 -1.14 5.79 -25.95
CA THR A 608 -1.90 6.98 -25.51
C THR A 608 -2.28 6.94 -24.03
N ASP A 609 -2.54 5.76 -23.47
CA ASP A 609 -3.01 5.63 -22.08
C ASP A 609 -1.87 5.36 -21.08
N ALA A 610 -0.62 5.21 -21.55
CA ALA A 610 0.53 4.90 -20.69
C ALA A 610 0.72 5.93 -19.57
N HIS A 611 0.51 7.22 -19.88
CA HIS A 611 0.68 8.34 -18.96
C HIS A 611 -0.25 8.28 -17.75
N THR A 612 -1.32 7.50 -17.84
CA THR A 612 -2.28 7.29 -16.75
C THR A 612 -1.79 6.30 -15.69
N LEU A 613 -0.65 5.62 -15.93
CA LEU A 613 0.00 4.72 -14.98
C LEU A 613 1.13 5.47 -14.29
N THR A 614 0.86 5.97 -13.08
CA THR A 614 1.76 6.80 -12.29
C THR A 614 2.38 6.04 -11.12
N ASP A 615 3.47 6.59 -10.58
CA ASP A 615 4.07 6.28 -9.28
C ASP A 615 4.64 4.86 -9.05
N GLY A 616 4.17 3.83 -9.73
CA GLY A 616 4.59 2.45 -9.48
C GLY A 616 4.16 1.45 -10.55
N PRO A 617 4.55 0.17 -10.37
CA PRO A 617 4.18 -0.88 -11.30
C PRO A 617 2.67 -1.09 -11.32
N THR A 618 2.18 -1.52 -12.48
CA THR A 618 0.78 -1.88 -12.70
C THR A 618 0.64 -3.40 -12.80
N ILE A 619 -0.39 -3.98 -12.20
CA ILE A 619 -0.74 -5.39 -12.42
C ILE A 619 -1.86 -5.53 -13.46
N TYR A 620 -1.75 -6.49 -14.35
CA TYR A 620 -2.81 -6.87 -15.29
C TYR A 620 -3.18 -8.33 -15.05
N LEU A 621 -4.37 -8.57 -14.50
CA LEU A 621 -4.89 -9.92 -14.30
C LEU A 621 -5.63 -10.38 -15.55
N ALA A 622 -5.25 -11.54 -16.08
CA ALA A 622 -5.87 -12.17 -17.25
C ALA A 622 -5.73 -13.69 -17.16
N GLU A 623 -6.64 -14.43 -17.78
CA GLU A 623 -6.47 -15.88 -17.99
C GLU A 623 -5.47 -16.12 -19.13
N ASP A 624 -5.61 -15.39 -20.24
CA ASP A 624 -4.73 -15.52 -21.42
C ASP A 624 -3.60 -14.47 -21.41
N ILE A 625 -2.57 -14.78 -20.62
CA ILE A 625 -1.37 -13.94 -20.45
C ILE A 625 -0.68 -13.68 -21.80
N GLN A 626 -0.61 -14.69 -22.68
CA GLN A 626 0.10 -14.59 -23.96
C GLN A 626 -0.60 -13.63 -24.91
N LYS A 627 -1.93 -13.71 -25.01
CA LYS A 627 -2.72 -12.80 -25.85
C LYS A 627 -2.63 -11.36 -25.38
N VAL A 628 -2.66 -11.12 -24.07
CA VAL A 628 -2.48 -9.76 -23.52
C VAL A 628 -1.07 -9.26 -23.82
N GLY A 629 -0.04 -10.08 -23.63
CA GLY A 629 1.34 -9.73 -23.96
C GLY A 629 1.54 -9.37 -25.43
N ALA A 630 1.02 -10.21 -26.34
CA ALA A 630 1.07 -9.96 -27.78
C ALA A 630 0.32 -8.68 -28.18
N PHE A 631 -0.84 -8.43 -27.57
CA PHE A 631 -1.59 -7.19 -27.77
C PHE A 631 -0.77 -5.96 -27.34
N LEU A 632 -0.13 -5.98 -26.16
CA LEU A 632 0.67 -4.86 -25.68
C LEU A 632 1.88 -4.58 -26.57
N ILE A 633 2.57 -5.61 -27.06
CA ILE A 633 3.65 -5.47 -28.04
C ILE A 633 3.11 -4.79 -29.31
N HIS A 634 2.04 -5.29 -29.90
CA HIS A 634 1.46 -4.71 -31.12
C HIS A 634 1.02 -3.25 -30.92
N GLN A 635 0.56 -2.89 -29.72
CA GLN A 635 0.15 -1.52 -29.43
C GLN A 635 1.31 -0.54 -29.25
N THR A 636 2.55 -0.98 -29.06
CA THR A 636 3.72 -0.07 -28.99
C THR A 636 3.95 0.72 -30.28
N LYS A 637 3.37 0.26 -31.41
CA LYS A 637 3.51 0.87 -32.74
C LYS A 637 4.97 1.11 -33.16
N ILE A 638 5.86 0.17 -32.80
CA ILE A 638 7.23 0.14 -33.31
C ILE A 638 7.17 -0.07 -34.83
N PRO A 639 7.86 0.75 -35.66
CA PRO A 639 7.90 0.57 -37.10
C PRO A 639 8.41 -0.82 -37.48
N ASP A 640 7.75 -1.48 -38.44
CA ASP A 640 8.01 -2.88 -38.83
C ASP A 640 9.50 -3.15 -39.14
N ARG A 641 10.18 -2.20 -39.79
CA ARG A 641 11.62 -2.33 -40.09
C ARG A 641 12.48 -2.46 -38.83
N ILE A 642 12.19 -1.64 -37.81
CA ILE A 642 12.91 -1.63 -36.53
C ILE A 642 12.55 -2.90 -35.76
N PHE A 643 11.27 -3.25 -35.72
CA PHE A 643 10.76 -4.42 -35.06
C PHE A 643 11.40 -5.72 -35.60
N THR A 644 11.42 -5.91 -36.92
CA THR A 644 12.05 -7.05 -37.57
C THR A 644 13.54 -7.13 -37.28
N THR A 645 14.25 -5.98 -37.31
CA THR A 645 15.69 -5.95 -36.98
C THR A 645 15.95 -6.35 -35.52
N MET A 646 15.06 -5.96 -34.58
CA MET A 646 15.16 -6.39 -33.18
C MET A 646 14.91 -7.90 -33.05
N LEU A 647 13.87 -8.42 -33.69
CA LEU A 647 13.57 -9.86 -33.67
C LEU A 647 14.71 -10.70 -34.24
N GLU A 648 15.32 -10.28 -35.35
CA GLU A 648 16.48 -10.96 -35.96
C GLU A 648 17.69 -11.01 -35.00
N LYS A 649 17.94 -9.91 -34.26
CA LYS A 649 19.01 -9.88 -33.24
C LYS A 649 18.69 -10.81 -32.06
N ILE A 650 17.46 -10.79 -31.57
CA ILE A 650 17.04 -11.69 -30.48
C ILE A 650 17.13 -13.15 -30.93
N GLU A 651 16.72 -13.47 -32.16
CA GLU A 651 16.78 -14.84 -32.67
C GLU A 651 18.22 -15.32 -32.87
N ARG A 652 19.11 -14.44 -33.33
CA ARG A 652 20.55 -14.74 -33.36
C ARG A 652 21.11 -14.99 -31.96
N ASN A 653 20.70 -14.21 -30.96
CA ASN A 653 21.06 -14.45 -29.57
C ASN A 653 20.49 -15.79 -29.05
N ASN A 654 19.26 -16.17 -29.41
CA ASN A 654 18.66 -17.46 -29.07
C ASN A 654 19.50 -18.63 -29.61
N GLN A 655 20.06 -18.50 -30.81
CA GLN A 655 20.96 -19.52 -31.38
C GLN A 655 22.27 -19.64 -30.59
N TYR A 656 22.84 -18.52 -30.12
CA TYR A 656 24.02 -18.54 -29.27
C TYR A 656 23.72 -19.10 -27.88
N GLN A 657 22.57 -18.75 -27.30
CA GLN A 657 22.09 -19.24 -26.01
C GLN A 657 21.90 -20.77 -26.03
N LYS A 658 21.24 -21.33 -27.05
CA LYS A 658 21.12 -22.80 -27.19
C LYS A 658 22.47 -23.51 -27.28
N LYS A 659 23.45 -22.92 -27.98
CA LYS A 659 24.83 -23.46 -28.03
C LYS A 659 25.51 -23.37 -26.67
N LEU A 660 25.26 -22.29 -25.94
CA LEU A 660 25.81 -22.02 -24.62
C LEU A 660 25.27 -23.03 -23.60
N ASP A 661 23.97 -23.34 -23.59
CA ASP A 661 23.38 -24.36 -22.72
C ASP A 661 24.02 -25.74 -22.92
N VAL A 662 24.24 -26.12 -24.19
CA VAL A 662 24.90 -27.40 -24.53
C VAL A 662 26.34 -27.42 -23.99
N MET A 663 27.08 -26.33 -24.17
CA MET A 663 28.46 -26.22 -23.70
C MET A 663 28.56 -26.16 -22.17
N GLU A 664 27.63 -25.49 -21.49
CA GLU A 664 27.55 -25.44 -20.03
C GLU A 664 27.22 -26.80 -19.44
N LYS A 665 26.28 -27.53 -20.03
CA LYS A 665 25.97 -28.90 -19.63
C LYS A 665 27.17 -29.83 -19.81
N LEU A 666 27.89 -29.73 -20.93
CA LEU A 666 29.13 -30.46 -21.17
C LEU A 666 30.23 -30.11 -20.16
N LEU A 667 30.32 -28.83 -19.78
CA LEU A 667 31.27 -28.34 -18.79
C LEU A 667 30.93 -28.89 -17.39
N GLU A 668 29.65 -28.87 -16.99
CA GLU A 668 29.17 -29.45 -15.73
C GLU A 668 29.43 -30.96 -15.67
N ASP A 669 29.12 -31.70 -16.75
CA ASP A 669 29.35 -33.14 -16.82
C ASP A 669 30.85 -33.50 -16.70
N LYS A 670 31.72 -32.71 -17.33
CA LYS A 670 33.18 -32.91 -17.22
C LYS A 670 33.71 -32.50 -15.85
N LEU A 671 33.21 -31.41 -15.26
CA LEU A 671 33.55 -31.00 -13.89
C LEU A 671 33.10 -32.04 -12.85
N GLY A 672 31.92 -32.63 -13.01
CA GLY A 672 31.42 -33.71 -12.16
C GLY A 672 32.32 -34.95 -12.24
N LYS A 673 32.72 -35.35 -13.45
CA LYS A 673 33.65 -36.47 -13.67
C LYS A 673 35.05 -36.21 -13.13
N ASP A 674 35.56 -34.98 -13.22
CA ASP A 674 36.86 -34.60 -12.67
C ASP A 674 36.81 -34.52 -11.12
N MET A 675 35.69 -34.09 -10.53
CA MET A 675 35.45 -34.07 -9.07
C MET A 675 35.41 -35.48 -8.46
N ASP A 676 34.79 -36.44 -9.14
CA ASP A 676 34.78 -37.85 -8.69
C ASP A 676 36.17 -38.50 -8.79
N LYS A 677 37.01 -38.07 -9.75
CA LYS A 677 38.41 -38.49 -9.85
C LYS A 677 39.33 -37.80 -8.84
N THR A 678 39.02 -36.58 -8.41
CA THR A 678 39.87 -35.73 -7.54
C THR A 678 39.57 -35.82 -6.04
N LYS A 679 38.74 -36.78 -5.57
CA LYS A 679 38.76 -37.22 -4.14
C LYS A 679 40.12 -37.74 -3.65
N LYS A 680 41.19 -37.60 -4.45
CA LYS A 680 42.56 -38.01 -4.16
C LYS A 680 43.65 -36.94 -4.26
N MET A 681 43.40 -35.64 -4.50
CA MET A 681 44.41 -34.58 -4.28
C MET A 681 43.88 -33.15 -4.43
N GLU A 682 44.60 -32.22 -3.81
CA GLU A 682 44.25 -30.82 -3.52
C GLU A 682 43.89 -29.93 -4.72
N ARG A 683 43.18 -28.85 -4.38
CA ARG A 683 42.55 -27.84 -5.24
C ARG A 683 43.56 -27.19 -6.22
N GLU A 684 43.09 -26.97 -7.46
CA GLU A 684 43.48 -25.93 -8.44
C GLU A 684 43.96 -26.36 -9.84
N ASN A 685 44.14 -27.65 -10.14
CA ASN A 685 44.49 -28.07 -11.51
C ASN A 685 43.29 -28.68 -12.27
N PHE A 686 42.40 -27.82 -12.78
CA PHE A 686 41.43 -28.23 -13.80
C PHE A 686 42.16 -28.75 -15.05
N SER A 687 41.63 -29.81 -15.67
CA SER A 687 42.13 -30.36 -16.93
C SER A 687 42.21 -29.28 -18.02
N SER A 688 43.17 -29.39 -18.95
CA SER A 688 43.35 -28.43 -20.04
C SER A 688 42.07 -28.24 -20.85
N GLU A 689 41.31 -29.32 -21.05
CA GLU A 689 40.00 -29.33 -21.72
C GLU A 689 38.94 -28.50 -20.99
N VAL A 690 38.88 -28.53 -19.66
CA VAL A 690 37.94 -27.71 -18.87
C VAL A 690 38.30 -26.22 -19.00
N LYS A 691 39.59 -25.89 -19.10
CA LYS A 691 40.04 -24.51 -19.35
C LYS A 691 39.67 -24.03 -20.76
N THR A 692 39.78 -24.89 -21.78
CA THR A 692 39.32 -24.55 -23.15
C THR A 692 37.81 -24.38 -23.21
N LEU A 693 37.04 -25.30 -22.63
CA LEU A 693 35.57 -25.20 -22.57
C LEU A 693 35.11 -23.94 -21.84
N LYS A 694 35.73 -23.58 -20.70
CA LYS A 694 35.44 -22.31 -20.02
C LYS A 694 35.69 -21.10 -20.92
N LYS A 695 36.79 -21.09 -21.67
CA LYS A 695 37.11 -20.01 -22.61
C LYS A 695 36.12 -19.94 -23.78
N GLU A 696 35.66 -21.08 -24.29
CA GLU A 696 34.64 -21.15 -25.34
C GLU A 696 33.27 -20.66 -24.85
N VAL A 697 32.87 -21.02 -23.63
CA VAL A 697 31.65 -20.50 -22.98
C VAL A 697 31.73 -18.98 -22.82
N GLU A 698 32.87 -18.45 -22.38
CA GLU A 698 33.08 -17.00 -22.23
C GLU A 698 33.08 -16.28 -23.60
N GLN A 699 33.63 -16.89 -24.64
CA GLN A 699 33.56 -16.37 -26.01
C GLN A 699 32.12 -16.34 -26.54
N LEU A 700 31.32 -17.38 -26.30
CA LEU A 700 29.91 -17.42 -26.70
C LEU A 700 29.08 -16.38 -25.93
N ARG A 701 29.32 -16.21 -24.63
CA ARG A 701 28.70 -15.14 -23.82
C ARG A 701 28.99 -13.76 -24.39
N ASN A 702 30.22 -13.50 -24.81
CA ASN A 702 30.61 -12.22 -25.42
C ASN A 702 30.02 -11.99 -26.82
N GLN A 703 29.51 -13.02 -27.50
CA GLN A 703 28.84 -12.87 -28.81
C GLN A 703 27.36 -12.45 -28.69
N ILE A 704 26.77 -12.55 -27.49
CA ILE A 704 25.39 -12.14 -27.26
C ILE A 704 25.30 -10.62 -27.32
N GLN A 705 24.50 -10.11 -28.26
CA GLN A 705 24.35 -8.68 -28.48
C GLN A 705 23.26 -8.09 -27.59
N VAL A 706 23.49 -6.89 -27.05
CA VAL A 706 22.44 -6.15 -26.35
C VAL A 706 21.44 -5.62 -27.36
N VAL A 707 20.16 -5.86 -27.09
CA VAL A 707 19.05 -5.27 -27.86
C VAL A 707 18.53 -4.07 -27.09
N SER A 708 18.74 -2.87 -27.64
CA SER A 708 18.25 -1.63 -27.05
C SER A 708 17.04 -1.10 -27.81
N MET A 709 16.11 -0.48 -27.08
CA MET A 709 14.93 0.18 -27.64
C MET A 709 15.08 1.70 -27.53
N GLU A 710 14.66 2.44 -28.55
CA GLU A 710 14.65 3.91 -28.50
C GLU A 710 13.65 4.41 -27.46
N LYS A 711 13.98 5.51 -26.78
CA LYS A 711 13.15 6.07 -25.70
C LYS A 711 11.73 6.41 -26.19
N ALA A 712 11.56 6.81 -27.45
CA ALA A 712 10.25 7.08 -28.05
C ALA A 712 9.25 5.91 -27.98
N TYR A 713 9.72 4.66 -27.89
CA TYR A 713 8.87 3.46 -27.79
C TYR A 713 8.81 2.89 -26.35
N LEU A 714 9.66 3.37 -25.44
CA LEU A 714 9.60 3.01 -24.04
C LEU A 714 8.50 3.83 -23.35
N PRO A 715 7.49 3.17 -22.72
CA PRO A 715 6.37 3.87 -22.11
C PRO A 715 6.79 4.97 -21.14
N ASN A 716 6.07 6.09 -21.18
CA ASN A 716 6.18 7.22 -20.24
C ASN A 716 7.50 7.98 -20.21
N THR A 717 8.51 7.61 -21.01
CA THR A 717 9.68 8.47 -21.18
C THR A 717 9.26 9.82 -21.78
N GLN A 718 10.09 10.86 -21.60
CA GLN A 718 9.76 12.19 -22.13
C GLN A 718 9.49 12.19 -23.65
N GLN A 719 10.27 11.41 -24.42
CA GLN A 719 10.08 11.29 -25.86
C GLN A 719 8.77 10.57 -26.21
N HIS A 720 8.44 9.52 -25.46
CA HIS A 720 7.18 8.78 -25.61
C HIS A 720 5.98 9.67 -25.30
N GLN A 721 6.03 10.42 -24.19
CA GLN A 721 4.96 11.35 -23.82
C GLN A 721 4.76 12.46 -24.86
N HIS A 722 5.84 13.03 -25.40
CA HIS A 722 5.71 14.03 -26.49
C HIS A 722 5.06 13.47 -27.77
N LEU A 723 5.19 12.16 -28.01
CA LEU A 723 4.60 11.51 -29.18
C LEU A 723 3.12 11.17 -28.99
N TRP A 724 2.74 10.72 -27.79
CA TRP A 724 1.43 10.11 -27.52
C TRP A 724 0.47 10.97 -26.69
N LEU A 725 0.96 12.03 -26.02
CA LEU A 725 0.06 12.94 -25.32
C LEU A 725 -0.72 13.82 -26.31
N PRO A 726 -1.98 14.18 -25.97
CA PRO A 726 -2.73 15.15 -26.74
C PRO A 726 -2.00 16.49 -26.88
N ASN A 727 -2.09 17.11 -28.07
CA ASN A 727 -1.46 18.41 -28.34
C ASN A 727 -1.83 19.45 -27.27
N GLY A 728 -0.81 20.09 -26.68
CA GLY A 728 -0.97 21.12 -25.65
C GLY A 728 -1.06 20.60 -24.22
N MET A 729 -0.98 19.28 -24.00
CA MET A 729 -0.87 18.71 -22.66
C MET A 729 0.60 18.64 -22.23
N GLU A 730 0.90 19.17 -21.04
CA GLU A 730 2.23 19.06 -20.45
C GLU A 730 2.53 17.61 -20.04
N PRO A 731 3.81 17.16 -20.14
CA PRO A 731 4.21 15.84 -19.67
C PRO A 731 3.81 15.58 -18.22
N VAL A 732 3.22 14.42 -17.98
CA VAL A 732 2.84 13.94 -16.64
C VAL A 732 4.11 13.58 -15.89
N LYS A 733 4.44 14.37 -14.87
CA LYS A 733 5.72 14.30 -14.15
C LYS A 733 5.92 13.01 -13.35
N ASN A 734 4.84 12.41 -12.84
CA ASN A 734 4.87 11.20 -12.03
C ASN A 734 4.45 9.95 -12.80
N ALA A 735 4.36 10.00 -14.13
CA ALA A 735 4.13 8.82 -14.95
C ALA A 735 5.26 7.81 -14.76
N PHE A 736 4.92 6.53 -14.55
CA PHE A 736 5.90 5.52 -14.18
C PHE A 736 6.69 5.06 -15.41
N ILE A 737 8.02 5.16 -15.34
CA ILE A 737 8.94 4.83 -16.43
C ILE A 737 9.64 3.50 -16.08
N PRO A 738 9.60 2.48 -16.96
CA PRO A 738 10.37 1.26 -16.74
C PRO A 738 11.87 1.54 -16.78
N ASP A 739 12.64 0.83 -15.96
CA ASP A 739 14.09 1.03 -15.84
C ASP A 739 14.83 -0.30 -15.84
N ILE A 740 15.22 -0.73 -17.04
CA ILE A 740 15.91 -2.01 -17.28
C ILE A 740 17.36 -1.72 -17.69
N GLU A 741 18.28 -1.96 -16.77
CA GLU A 741 19.72 -1.70 -16.97
C GLU A 741 20.32 -2.60 -18.05
N GLU A 742 21.36 -2.12 -18.75
CA GLU A 742 22.02 -2.86 -19.84
C GLU A 742 22.49 -4.26 -19.42
N GLN A 743 23.00 -4.38 -18.19
CA GLN A 743 23.43 -5.67 -17.64
C GLN A 743 22.26 -6.65 -17.48
N THR A 744 21.10 -6.16 -17.07
CA THR A 744 19.88 -6.97 -17.00
C THR A 744 19.39 -7.32 -18.41
N VAL A 745 19.50 -6.42 -19.39
CA VAL A 745 19.16 -6.74 -20.79
C VAL A 745 20.01 -7.89 -21.32
N LYS A 746 21.32 -7.91 -21.02
CA LYS A 746 22.20 -9.05 -21.38
C LYS A 746 21.71 -10.36 -20.76
N GLU A 747 21.34 -10.33 -19.48
CA GLU A 747 20.76 -11.49 -18.78
C GLU A 747 19.45 -11.94 -19.41
N ILE A 748 18.55 -11.02 -19.76
CA ILE A 748 17.29 -11.31 -20.45
C ILE A 748 17.55 -11.99 -21.81
N MET A 749 18.57 -11.55 -22.56
CA MET A 749 18.94 -12.18 -23.83
C MET A 749 19.43 -13.62 -23.66
N MET A 750 20.01 -13.97 -22.51
CA MET A 750 20.49 -15.30 -22.16
C MET A 750 19.39 -16.25 -21.66
N LEU A 751 18.18 -15.78 -21.41
CA LEU A 751 17.08 -16.64 -20.94
C LEU A 751 16.60 -17.61 -22.03
N ASP A 752 16.28 -18.85 -21.67
CA ASP A 752 15.63 -19.81 -22.56
C ASP A 752 14.11 -19.60 -22.58
N VAL A 753 13.66 -18.52 -23.22
CA VAL A 753 12.24 -18.17 -23.36
C VAL A 753 11.94 -17.62 -24.76
N ASP A 754 10.66 -17.59 -25.13
CA ASP A 754 10.23 -17.05 -26.41
C ASP A 754 10.62 -15.57 -26.60
N THR A 755 10.81 -15.20 -27.86
CA THR A 755 11.24 -13.85 -28.27
C THR A 755 10.27 -12.77 -27.78
N ASN A 756 8.97 -13.05 -27.70
CA ASN A 756 7.98 -12.09 -27.22
C ASN A 756 8.17 -11.79 -25.73
N LYS A 757 8.44 -12.80 -24.89
CA LYS A 757 8.74 -12.61 -23.45
C LYS A 757 10.02 -11.80 -23.23
N LYS A 758 11.07 -12.02 -24.04
CA LYS A 758 12.29 -11.18 -24.00
C LYS A 758 11.96 -9.73 -24.33
N LEU A 759 11.19 -9.50 -25.39
CA LEU A 759 10.78 -8.17 -25.80
C LEU A 759 9.89 -7.48 -24.74
N LEU A 760 8.94 -8.22 -24.15
CA LEU A 760 8.12 -7.73 -23.04
C LEU A 760 9.00 -7.27 -21.88
N LEU A 761 9.99 -8.06 -21.45
CA LEU A 761 10.88 -7.65 -20.36
C LEU A 761 11.69 -6.38 -20.70
N ILE A 762 12.13 -6.20 -21.95
CA ILE A 762 12.81 -4.96 -22.39
C ILE A 762 11.85 -3.75 -22.32
N LEU A 763 10.57 -3.94 -22.67
CA LEU A 763 9.52 -2.92 -22.51
C LEU A 763 9.19 -2.62 -21.04
N GLY A 764 9.78 -3.36 -20.10
CA GLY A 764 9.45 -3.31 -18.69
C GLY A 764 8.15 -4.06 -18.35
N ILE A 765 7.74 -5.03 -19.17
CA ILE A 765 6.54 -5.84 -18.96
C ILE A 765 6.96 -7.25 -18.55
N GLY A 766 6.63 -7.66 -17.33
CA GLY A 766 6.85 -9.02 -16.83
C GLY A 766 5.61 -9.89 -17.02
N THR A 767 5.81 -11.19 -17.25
CA THR A 767 4.73 -12.19 -17.23
C THR A 767 4.91 -13.11 -16.04
N PHE A 768 3.85 -13.37 -15.28
CA PHE A 768 3.85 -14.30 -14.16
C PHE A 768 2.99 -15.50 -14.52
N ASP A 769 3.64 -16.58 -14.93
CA ASP A 769 3.01 -17.84 -15.31
C ASP A 769 3.83 -19.00 -14.74
N VAL A 770 3.16 -20.07 -14.29
CA VAL A 770 3.78 -21.31 -13.80
C VAL A 770 4.52 -22.03 -14.94
N SER A 771 4.08 -21.83 -16.19
CA SER A 771 4.74 -22.40 -17.37
C SER A 771 6.13 -21.81 -17.64
N ASN A 772 6.48 -20.68 -17.00
CA ASN A 772 7.75 -20.01 -17.26
C ASN A 772 8.94 -20.71 -16.60
N PRO A 773 10.12 -20.72 -17.25
CA PRO A 773 11.33 -21.27 -16.66
C PRO A 773 11.73 -20.59 -15.34
N PRO A 774 12.33 -21.32 -14.37
CA PRO A 774 12.72 -20.75 -13.08
C PRO A 774 13.64 -19.53 -13.19
N GLN A 775 14.60 -19.54 -14.13
CA GLN A 775 15.52 -18.43 -14.36
C GLN A 775 14.80 -17.16 -14.83
N TYR A 776 13.82 -17.29 -15.73
CA TYR A 776 12.99 -16.16 -16.14
C TYR A 776 12.19 -15.60 -14.95
N MET A 777 11.60 -16.49 -14.16
CA MET A 777 10.83 -16.09 -12.98
C MET A 777 11.70 -15.41 -11.94
N GLU A 778 12.97 -15.81 -11.77
CA GLU A 778 13.92 -15.13 -10.89
C GLU A 778 14.22 -13.70 -11.37
N VAL A 779 14.55 -13.52 -12.65
CA VAL A 779 14.79 -12.18 -13.24
C VAL A 779 13.55 -11.29 -13.11
N MET A 780 12.38 -11.80 -13.49
CA MET A 780 11.12 -11.05 -13.42
C MET A 780 10.77 -10.68 -11.97
N LYS A 781 10.90 -11.62 -11.01
CA LYS A 781 10.67 -11.35 -9.58
C LYS A 781 11.65 -10.29 -9.07
N ARG A 782 12.94 -10.38 -9.41
CA ARG A 782 13.96 -9.38 -9.03
C ARG A 782 13.59 -7.98 -9.54
N LEU A 783 13.16 -7.87 -10.81
CA LEU A 783 12.72 -6.60 -11.40
C LEU A 783 11.42 -6.07 -10.77
N ALA A 784 10.48 -6.96 -10.43
CA ALA A 784 9.26 -6.59 -9.70
C ALA A 784 9.58 -6.09 -8.28
N MET A 785 10.47 -6.76 -7.55
CA MET A 785 10.87 -6.38 -6.17
C MET A 785 11.52 -5.01 -6.15
N ASN A 786 12.35 -4.72 -7.17
CA ASN A 786 13.04 -3.45 -7.30
C ASN A 786 12.20 -2.36 -7.98
N GLN A 787 10.90 -2.61 -8.23
CA GLN A 787 9.98 -1.69 -8.91
C GLN A 787 10.57 -1.15 -10.23
N LYS A 788 11.09 -2.05 -11.07
CA LYS A 788 11.68 -1.71 -12.38
C LYS A 788 10.75 -2.01 -13.57
N LEU A 789 9.68 -2.78 -13.33
CA LEU A 789 8.69 -3.16 -14.34
C LEU A 789 7.54 -2.15 -14.38
N PHE A 790 7.16 -1.74 -15.59
CA PHE A 790 5.99 -0.92 -15.90
C PHE A 790 4.67 -1.69 -15.68
N ILE A 791 4.58 -2.91 -16.22
CA ILE A 791 3.40 -3.78 -16.10
C ILE A 791 3.83 -5.20 -15.71
N ILE A 792 3.03 -5.87 -14.87
CA ILE A 792 3.14 -7.30 -14.60
C ILE A 792 1.83 -7.96 -15.01
N ILE A 793 1.87 -8.85 -16.00
CA ILE A 793 0.72 -9.64 -16.45
C ILE A 793 0.71 -10.96 -15.69
N ALA A 794 -0.39 -11.32 -15.06
CA ALA A 794 -0.47 -12.54 -14.24
C ALA A 794 -1.86 -13.18 -14.29
N SER A 795 -1.95 -14.46 -13.96
CA SER A 795 -3.23 -15.13 -13.71
C SER A 795 -3.86 -14.67 -12.40
N SER A 796 -5.14 -14.98 -12.19
CA SER A 796 -5.86 -14.65 -10.95
C SER A 796 -5.22 -15.25 -9.69
N ASP A 797 -4.45 -16.33 -9.81
CA ASP A 797 -3.76 -17.00 -8.70
C ASP A 797 -2.57 -16.20 -8.14
N TYR A 798 -2.18 -15.13 -8.84
CA TYR A 798 -1.12 -14.24 -8.40
C TYR A 798 -1.35 -13.69 -6.98
N ILE A 799 -2.61 -13.53 -6.59
CA ILE A 799 -3.03 -12.97 -5.30
C ILE A 799 -2.56 -13.79 -4.10
N TYR A 800 -2.29 -15.08 -4.30
CA TYR A 800 -1.93 -16.02 -3.25
C TYR A 800 -0.42 -16.01 -2.95
N GLY A 801 0.40 -15.51 -3.89
CA GLY A 801 1.83 -15.84 -3.94
C GLY A 801 2.82 -14.71 -3.74
N THR A 802 2.34 -13.46 -3.60
CA THR A 802 3.25 -12.32 -3.65
C THR A 802 2.81 -11.13 -2.80
N ASN A 803 3.79 -10.38 -2.29
CA ASN A 803 3.59 -9.15 -1.53
C ASN A 803 4.06 -7.90 -2.31
N TYR A 804 4.06 -7.98 -3.65
CA TYR A 804 4.35 -6.80 -4.46
C TYR A 804 3.26 -5.75 -4.27
N GLN A 805 3.67 -4.50 -4.27
CA GLN A 805 2.79 -3.36 -4.04
C GLN A 805 2.53 -2.68 -5.39
N PHE A 806 1.25 -2.59 -5.76
CA PHE A 806 0.83 -1.99 -7.01
C PHE A 806 0.16 -0.64 -6.81
N CYS A 807 0.40 0.29 -7.73
CA CYS A 807 -0.34 1.55 -7.77
C CYS A 807 -1.62 1.39 -8.60
N HIS A 808 -1.56 0.62 -9.68
CA HIS A 808 -2.70 0.39 -10.55
C HIS A 808 -2.92 -1.09 -10.82
N GLY A 809 -4.15 -1.47 -11.09
CA GLY A 809 -4.49 -2.82 -11.53
C GLY A 809 -5.56 -2.84 -12.60
N PHE A 810 -5.49 -3.86 -13.45
CA PHE A 810 -6.47 -4.17 -14.47
C PHE A 810 -7.05 -5.56 -14.22
N ILE A 811 -8.38 -5.65 -14.28
CA ILE A 811 -9.11 -6.92 -14.28
C ILE A 811 -9.56 -7.18 -15.72
N GLY A 812 -8.96 -8.19 -16.34
CA GLY A 812 -9.25 -8.64 -17.71
C GLY A 812 -10.71 -9.09 -17.87
N ARG A 813 -11.22 -8.95 -19.09
CA ARG A 813 -12.59 -9.38 -19.44
C ARG A 813 -12.77 -10.90 -19.48
N ASP A 814 -11.65 -11.60 -19.54
CA ASP A 814 -11.54 -13.06 -19.59
C ASP A 814 -11.64 -13.71 -18.20
N LEU A 815 -11.72 -12.92 -17.11
CA LEU A 815 -11.82 -13.41 -15.72
C LEU A 815 -13.26 -13.62 -15.23
N GLN A 816 -14.17 -14.06 -16.10
CA GLN A 816 -15.60 -14.18 -15.75
C GLN A 816 -15.88 -15.26 -14.69
N ASN A 817 -15.00 -16.25 -14.55
CA ASN A 817 -15.13 -17.34 -13.59
C ASN A 817 -14.54 -17.02 -12.21
N MET A 818 -13.98 -15.81 -12.03
CA MET A 818 -13.34 -15.40 -10.79
C MET A 818 -14.39 -15.10 -9.72
N THR A 819 -14.28 -15.71 -8.54
CA THR A 819 -15.20 -15.44 -7.41
C THR A 819 -15.11 -13.98 -6.96
N GLN A 820 -16.21 -13.45 -6.42
CA GLN A 820 -16.25 -12.08 -5.89
C GLN A 820 -15.16 -11.84 -4.83
N GLN A 821 -14.95 -12.82 -3.94
CA GLN A 821 -13.95 -12.81 -2.88
C GLN A 821 -12.53 -12.76 -3.47
N LYS A 822 -12.23 -13.59 -4.48
CA LYS A 822 -10.94 -13.56 -5.20
C LYS A 822 -10.69 -12.19 -5.84
N ILE A 823 -11.72 -11.55 -6.41
CA ILE A 823 -11.62 -10.20 -7.00
C ILE A 823 -11.30 -9.17 -5.90
N ILE A 824 -11.99 -9.21 -4.77
CA ILE A 824 -11.73 -8.32 -3.63
C ILE A 824 -10.30 -8.52 -3.10
N GLN A 825 -9.83 -9.77 -2.98
CA GLN A 825 -8.45 -10.07 -2.59
C GLN A 825 -7.43 -9.51 -3.60
N ALA A 826 -7.71 -9.61 -4.90
CA ALA A 826 -6.87 -9.03 -5.95
C ALA A 826 -6.78 -7.51 -5.83
N MET A 827 -7.93 -6.84 -5.67
CA MET A 827 -7.99 -5.40 -5.44
C MET A 827 -7.26 -5.00 -4.16
N GLY A 828 -7.27 -5.85 -3.13
CA GLY A 828 -6.55 -5.65 -1.87
C GLY A 828 -5.01 -5.63 -2.01
N ARG A 829 -4.46 -6.02 -3.16
CA ARG A 829 -3.02 -5.93 -3.49
C ARG A 829 -2.63 -4.56 -4.05
N ILE A 830 -3.60 -3.70 -4.37
CA ILE A 830 -3.40 -2.37 -4.96
C ILE A 830 -3.57 -1.29 -3.88
N GLY A 831 -2.75 -0.24 -3.95
CA GLY A 831 -2.86 0.91 -3.04
C GLY A 831 -2.40 0.63 -1.61
N ARG A 832 -1.35 -0.18 -1.44
CA ARG A 832 -0.67 -0.43 -0.15
C ARG A 832 0.46 0.57 0.16
N ASN A 833 0.74 1.49 -0.77
CA ASN A 833 1.90 2.38 -0.73
C ASN A 833 1.57 3.75 -0.13
N LYS A 834 2.50 4.70 -0.32
CA LYS A 834 2.43 6.09 0.11
C LYS A 834 1.09 6.74 -0.25
N ILE A 835 0.36 7.23 0.76
CA ILE A 835 -0.95 7.93 0.64
C ILE A 835 -0.96 9.05 -0.41
N GLN A 836 0.20 9.63 -0.72
CA GLN A 836 0.35 10.72 -1.68
C GLN A 836 0.19 10.28 -3.15
N GLN A 837 0.21 8.97 -3.44
CA GLN A 837 0.08 8.44 -4.78
C GLN A 837 -1.39 8.27 -5.18
N ASP A 838 -1.63 8.15 -6.48
CA ASP A 838 -2.94 7.85 -7.03
C ASP A 838 -3.09 6.35 -7.29
N TYR A 839 -4.25 5.79 -6.94
CA TYR A 839 -4.51 4.36 -7.03
C TYR A 839 -5.78 4.09 -7.82
N THR A 840 -5.70 3.14 -8.76
CA THR A 840 -6.85 2.76 -9.58
C THR A 840 -6.94 1.25 -9.78
N VAL A 841 -8.16 0.73 -9.77
CA VAL A 841 -8.47 -0.60 -10.32
C VAL A 841 -9.39 -0.41 -11.50
N ARG A 842 -9.03 -0.95 -12.66
CA ARG A 842 -9.76 -0.75 -13.91
C ARG A 842 -10.34 -2.07 -14.39
N PHE A 843 -11.64 -2.11 -14.60
CA PHE A 843 -12.35 -3.28 -15.09
C PHE A 843 -12.49 -3.19 -16.60
N ARG A 844 -12.23 -4.30 -17.29
CA ARG A 844 -12.48 -4.42 -18.74
C ARG A 844 -13.90 -4.91 -19.05
N ASP A 845 -14.65 -5.28 -18.03
CA ASP A 845 -16.04 -5.73 -18.06
C ASP A 845 -16.80 -5.07 -16.91
N ASP A 846 -17.86 -4.32 -17.23
CA ASP A 846 -18.64 -3.58 -16.24
C ASP A 846 -19.52 -4.51 -15.40
N ASP A 847 -19.87 -5.70 -15.90
CA ASP A 847 -20.70 -6.66 -15.17
C ASP A 847 -19.91 -7.29 -14.02
N ILE A 848 -18.64 -7.63 -14.26
CA ILE A 848 -17.69 -8.06 -13.21
C ILE A 848 -17.58 -6.97 -12.14
N MET A 849 -17.42 -5.71 -12.55
CA MET A 849 -17.34 -4.58 -11.63
C MET A 849 -18.62 -4.41 -10.80
N ALA A 850 -19.79 -4.44 -11.45
CA ALA A 850 -21.08 -4.29 -10.79
C ALA A 850 -21.36 -5.42 -9.79
N SER A 851 -20.89 -6.64 -10.08
CA SER A 851 -21.05 -7.79 -9.19
C SER A 851 -20.41 -7.59 -7.82
N ILE A 852 -19.35 -6.78 -7.69
CA ILE A 852 -18.67 -6.49 -6.40
C ILE A 852 -19.59 -5.72 -5.45
N PHE A 853 -20.55 -4.98 -6.01
CA PHE A 853 -21.46 -4.12 -5.27
C PHE A 853 -22.77 -4.80 -4.90
N LEU A 854 -22.99 -6.05 -5.32
CA LEU A 854 -24.21 -6.82 -5.10
C LEU A 854 -23.89 -8.12 -4.36
N PRO A 855 -24.86 -8.71 -3.64
CA PRO A 855 -24.70 -10.04 -3.09
C PRO A 855 -24.39 -11.08 -4.19
N PRO A 856 -23.43 -11.99 -3.99
CA PRO A 856 -23.19 -13.06 -4.94
C PRO A 856 -24.38 -14.03 -4.92
N SER A 857 -24.74 -14.58 -6.08
CA SER A 857 -25.79 -15.60 -6.18
C SER A 857 -25.41 -16.90 -5.45
N GLN A 858 -24.11 -17.22 -5.43
CA GLN A 858 -23.54 -18.38 -4.77
C GLN A 858 -22.16 -18.01 -4.22
N ASN A 859 -21.91 -18.31 -2.94
CA ASN A 859 -20.61 -18.09 -2.31
C ASN A 859 -19.82 -19.41 -2.26
N ARG A 860 -19.15 -19.74 -3.38
CA ARG A 860 -18.38 -20.99 -3.51
C ARG A 860 -17.32 -21.16 -2.41
N GLU A 861 -16.60 -20.09 -2.08
CA GLU A 861 -15.57 -20.17 -1.03
C GLU A 861 -16.18 -20.55 0.32
N ALA A 862 -17.37 -20.05 0.66
CA ALA A 862 -18.08 -20.43 1.87
C ALA A 862 -18.56 -21.89 1.85
N GLU A 863 -19.09 -22.36 0.72
CA GLU A 863 -19.55 -23.74 0.55
C GLU A 863 -18.40 -24.74 0.69
N ILE A 864 -17.29 -24.50 0.00
CA ILE A 864 -16.09 -25.35 0.10
C ILE A 864 -15.51 -25.27 1.51
N MET A 865 -15.48 -24.09 2.13
CA MET A 865 -15.04 -23.97 3.53
C MET A 865 -15.89 -24.82 4.47
N CYS A 866 -17.21 -24.74 4.36
CA CYS A 866 -18.14 -25.52 5.17
C CYS A 866 -17.99 -27.03 4.96
N GLN A 867 -17.71 -27.46 3.73
CA GLN A 867 -17.45 -28.85 3.40
C GLN A 867 -16.15 -29.34 4.05
N LEU A 868 -15.06 -28.59 3.90
CA LEU A 868 -13.74 -29.02 4.39
C LEU A 868 -13.60 -28.89 5.91
N PHE A 869 -14.22 -27.87 6.50
CA PHE A 869 -14.17 -27.57 7.93
C PHE A 869 -15.41 -28.13 8.63
N SER A 870 -15.69 -29.40 8.38
CA SER A 870 -16.71 -30.20 9.06
C SER A 870 -16.14 -31.61 9.26
N SER A 871 -16.49 -32.29 10.36
CA SER A 871 -15.90 -33.58 10.75
C SER A 871 -16.93 -34.71 10.76
#